data_AF-A0A0D2DUF9-F1
#
_entry.id   AF-A0A0D2DUF9-F1
#
_cell.length_a   1.000
_cell.length_b   1.000
_cell.length_c   1.000
_cell.angle_alpha   90.00
_cell.angle_beta   90.00
_cell.angle_gamma   90.00
#
_symmetry.space_group_name_H-M   'P 1'
#
loop_
_entity.id
_entity.type
_entity.pdbx_description
1 polymer ?
#
loop_
_entity_poly.entity_id
_entity_poly.type
_entity_poly.pdbx_seq_one_letter_code
_entity_poly.pdbx_strand_id
1 'polypeptide(L)'
;MDDNAHTACYVYKPAAQDEDINPQPHKRRRLIKAAPQNVEADAAWPRLLGGQESQESVRLRKSLLESTWANQKPQLDKIGHTVEEQLVDDVLHHGRRGETASLLGQESLPTHLLVSSAATQYEFEQVMERRIQDTSYRQNDILVSLQPTQCPNLQTALKTIIKASIAGHRGEKVYADFLAENKALIPMNFDLELLHCYVRQEKIDRVLISVMDVEMFDTTLLSELISTFHSWSDRITFMLFIGISTTTGLFESRFSRATISKLDAHFIETKASGGADSTLFDMYEMLQHGRETQVFLGPSIVNVLAELAEAQSTTLGTLARALKYTYMSHFFANPLATLGAELEADTPWEPALCKAIRNLPSFKNRCESLAKGDKAHRQKARQLLASDEALQTEAKEAIRAGRGYMHSCLRATQTLRHIYHTKLRLDKSTPWETETDLLALLPDLTKSETFKAIENTLINRSITVLSGILDGESGELDDLRNYHLETGSPDDQGSAAFLRAYLRDRTTIPSSSPLQQGLSPFRQFLAEAFAIIHKSPLSKIVHPRPRHGIERALTRPADYLGCSCCASDDVVANKMTLPPTSLLLHMLNEAGAVVNVRDLWDAFRDTLSPPRHRGEGSSDEEDELDEDGEGEGAGRQRQLLALFYRALAELRYLGLIKQSKRKPGVECVQKTAWMGL
;
A
#
# COMPACT_ATOMS: atom_id res chain seq x y z
N MET A 1 -36.73 23.62 -12.62
CA MET A 1 -35.61 22.83 -12.05
C MET A 1 -34.76 23.87 -11.37
N ASP A 2 -34.74 23.88 -10.04
CA ASP A 2 -33.88 24.82 -9.32
C ASP A 2 -32.43 24.43 -9.61
N ASP A 3 -31.70 25.36 -10.21
CA ASP A 3 -30.34 25.17 -10.68
C ASP A 3 -29.41 25.18 -9.45
N ASN A 4 -29.39 24.06 -8.73
CA ASN A 4 -28.66 23.92 -7.48
C ASN A 4 -27.14 23.91 -7.66
N ALA A 5 -26.62 24.10 -8.89
CA ALA A 5 -25.21 24.03 -9.28
C ALA A 5 -24.24 24.85 -8.39
N HIS A 6 -24.75 25.83 -7.64
CA HIS A 6 -23.99 26.65 -6.68
C HIS A 6 -23.80 26.02 -5.29
N THR A 7 -24.50 24.92 -4.97
CA THR A 7 -24.40 24.26 -3.67
C THR A 7 -23.17 23.35 -3.61
N ALA A 8 -22.38 23.47 -2.53
CA ALA A 8 -21.11 22.75 -2.37
C ALA A 8 -21.28 21.28 -1.97
N CYS A 9 -22.39 20.92 -1.32
CA CYS A 9 -22.65 19.58 -0.81
C CYS A 9 -24.09 19.15 -1.10
N TYR A 10 -24.25 17.97 -1.69
CA TYR A 10 -25.54 17.32 -1.90
C TYR A 10 -25.56 16.02 -1.11
N VAL A 11 -26.54 15.85 -0.22
CA VAL A 11 -26.71 14.63 0.55
C VAL A 11 -27.84 13.82 -0.07
N TYR A 12 -27.47 12.82 -0.88
CA TYR A 12 -28.41 11.86 -1.43
C TYR A 12 -28.63 10.74 -0.41
N LYS A 13 -29.79 10.75 0.26
CA LYS A 13 -30.21 9.61 1.07
C LYS A 13 -30.92 8.61 0.15
N PRO A 14 -30.51 7.32 0.11
CA PRO A 14 -31.28 6.31 -0.60
C PRO A 14 -32.69 6.28 0.01
N ALA A 15 -33.72 6.17 -0.83
CA ALA A 15 -35.09 6.12 -0.34
C ALA A 15 -35.24 4.91 0.58
N ALA A 16 -35.46 5.15 1.88
CA ALA A 16 -35.77 4.09 2.81
C ALA A 16 -37.05 3.39 2.35
N GLN A 17 -37.00 2.07 2.22
CA GLN A 17 -38.19 1.23 2.15
C GLN A 17 -38.84 1.23 3.53
N ASP A 18 -39.56 2.29 3.88
CA ASP A 18 -40.57 2.28 4.94
C ASP A 18 -41.66 3.30 4.60
N GLU A 19 -42.89 2.92 4.90
CA GLU A 19 -44.14 3.38 4.30
C GLU A 19 -44.57 4.82 4.64
N ASP A 20 -45.55 5.28 3.84
CA ASP A 20 -46.53 6.33 4.11
C ASP A 20 -46.08 7.79 4.15
N ILE A 21 -45.85 8.37 2.96
CA ILE A 21 -46.39 9.71 2.66
C ILE A 21 -46.97 9.74 1.24
N ASN A 22 -48.29 9.68 1.14
CA ASN A 22 -49.03 10.24 0.01
C ASN A 22 -49.83 11.43 0.56
N PRO A 23 -49.74 12.60 -0.08
CA PRO A 23 -50.85 12.94 -0.96
C PRO A 23 -50.36 13.58 -2.27
N GLN A 24 -50.57 12.85 -3.36
CA GLN A 24 -50.55 13.27 -4.77
C GLN A 24 -51.43 14.52 -5.07
N PRO A 25 -51.42 15.15 -6.28
CA PRO A 25 -51.21 14.55 -7.63
C PRO A 25 -50.43 15.43 -8.66
N HIS A 26 -49.91 15.00 -9.82
CA HIS A 26 -50.60 14.44 -11.00
C HIS A 26 -49.64 13.91 -12.10
N LYS A 27 -50.14 12.87 -12.77
CA LYS A 27 -49.93 12.42 -14.17
C LYS A 27 -48.64 11.65 -14.49
N ARG A 28 -48.64 10.39 -14.04
CA ARG A 28 -47.81 9.28 -14.56
C ARG A 28 -48.19 8.94 -16.01
N ARG A 29 -47.22 8.97 -16.92
CA ARG A 29 -47.24 8.21 -18.17
C ARG A 29 -46.88 6.76 -17.83
N ARG A 30 -47.74 5.80 -18.18
CA ARG A 30 -47.48 4.37 -18.00
C ARG A 30 -46.38 3.94 -18.96
N LEU A 31 -45.23 3.54 -18.43
CA LEU A 31 -44.29 2.62 -19.07
C LEU A 31 -44.14 1.40 -18.17
N ILE A 32 -44.04 0.26 -18.84
CA ILE A 32 -44.22 -1.10 -18.37
C ILE A 32 -43.32 -1.41 -17.17
N LYS A 33 -43.89 -2.00 -16.10
CA LYS A 33 -43.16 -2.56 -14.96
C LYS A 33 -42.26 -3.69 -15.47
N ALA A 34 -40.96 -3.46 -15.54
CA ALA A 34 -39.98 -4.52 -15.40
C ALA A 34 -39.96 -4.96 -13.93
N ALA A 35 -39.90 -6.26 -13.66
CA ALA A 35 -39.81 -6.82 -12.32
C ALA A 35 -38.56 -6.28 -11.59
N PRO A 36 -38.62 -6.08 -10.26
CA PRO A 36 -37.44 -5.67 -9.50
C PRO A 36 -36.43 -6.81 -9.53
N GLN A 37 -35.36 -6.64 -10.30
CA GLN A 37 -34.16 -7.43 -10.10
C GLN A 37 -33.58 -7.03 -8.73
N ASN A 38 -33.16 -8.01 -7.95
CA ASN A 38 -32.35 -7.81 -6.74
C ASN A 38 -31.02 -7.15 -7.14
N VAL A 39 -30.97 -5.83 -7.27
CA VAL A 39 -29.79 -5.09 -7.74
C VAL A 39 -28.75 -4.87 -6.62
N GLU A 40 -29.10 -5.08 -5.35
CA GLU A 40 -28.18 -4.79 -4.24
C GLU A 40 -27.17 -5.90 -3.89
N ALA A 41 -27.26 -7.10 -4.48
CA ALA A 41 -26.31 -8.20 -4.19
C ALA A 41 -25.37 -8.56 -5.36
N ASP A 42 -25.70 -8.23 -6.61
CA ASP A 42 -25.00 -8.73 -7.81
C ASP A 42 -24.07 -7.70 -8.50
N ALA A 43 -23.90 -6.49 -7.97
CA ALA A 43 -23.18 -5.40 -8.65
C ALA A 43 -21.64 -5.36 -8.46
N ALA A 44 -21.02 -6.27 -7.69
CA ALA A 44 -19.62 -6.07 -7.25
C ALA A 44 -18.54 -6.84 -8.04
N TRP A 45 -18.88 -7.90 -8.79
CA TRP A 45 -17.89 -8.76 -9.45
C TRP A 45 -18.22 -8.98 -10.93
N PRO A 46 -17.28 -8.71 -11.86
CA PRO A 46 -17.53 -8.86 -13.29
C PRO A 46 -17.58 -10.33 -13.69
N ARG A 47 -18.49 -10.66 -14.61
CA ARG A 47 -18.46 -11.93 -15.34
C ARG A 47 -17.34 -11.90 -16.37
N LEU A 48 -16.42 -12.85 -16.27
CA LEU A 48 -15.27 -12.99 -17.15
C LEU A 48 -15.65 -13.75 -18.43
N LEU A 49 -14.67 -13.98 -19.32
CA LEU A 49 -14.85 -14.70 -20.58
C LEU A 49 -15.90 -14.06 -21.52
N GLY A 50 -15.99 -12.72 -21.51
CA GLY A 50 -16.96 -11.99 -22.32
C GLY A 50 -18.42 -12.18 -21.86
N GLY A 51 -18.64 -12.50 -20.58
CA GLY A 51 -19.95 -12.72 -19.99
C GLY A 51 -20.45 -14.17 -20.06
N GLN A 52 -19.59 -15.10 -20.51
CA GLN A 52 -19.91 -16.54 -20.59
C GLN A 52 -19.72 -17.29 -19.27
N GLU A 53 -19.09 -16.67 -18.28
CA GLU A 53 -18.92 -17.23 -16.93
C GLU A 53 -20.27 -17.30 -16.18
N SER A 54 -20.55 -18.42 -15.51
CA SER A 54 -21.75 -18.56 -14.67
C SER A 54 -21.69 -17.68 -13.40
N GLN A 55 -22.87 -17.38 -12.86
CA GLN A 55 -22.96 -16.65 -11.58
C GLN A 55 -22.40 -17.46 -10.40
N GLU A 56 -22.39 -18.80 -10.51
CA GLU A 56 -21.83 -19.68 -9.49
C GLU A 56 -20.31 -19.56 -9.45
N SER A 57 -19.63 -19.58 -10.60
CA SER A 57 -18.18 -19.35 -10.69
C SER A 57 -17.78 -17.97 -10.19
N VAL A 58 -18.55 -16.92 -10.48
CA VAL A 58 -18.31 -15.56 -9.95
C VAL A 58 -18.39 -15.54 -8.41
N ARG A 59 -19.42 -16.16 -7.83
CA ARG A 59 -19.57 -16.25 -6.37
C ARG A 59 -18.46 -17.08 -5.75
N LEU A 60 -18.04 -18.16 -6.42
CA LEU A 60 -16.96 -19.03 -5.98
C LEU A 60 -15.61 -18.29 -5.96
N ARG A 61 -15.30 -17.48 -6.99
CA ARG A 61 -14.10 -16.61 -6.97
C ARG A 61 -14.09 -15.64 -5.79
N LYS A 62 -15.23 -15.00 -5.54
CA LYS A 62 -15.39 -14.09 -4.39
C LYS A 62 -15.19 -14.82 -3.07
N SER A 63 -15.85 -15.96 -2.87
CA SER A 63 -15.71 -16.73 -1.63
C SER A 63 -14.29 -17.25 -1.41
N LEU A 64 -13.58 -17.61 -2.48
CA LEU A 64 -12.18 -18.05 -2.39
C LEU A 64 -11.24 -16.93 -1.97
N LEU A 65 -11.44 -15.71 -2.48
CA LEU A 65 -10.69 -14.56 -2.01
C LEU A 65 -10.95 -14.30 -0.51
N GLU A 66 -12.23 -14.29 -0.12
CA GLU A 66 -12.63 -14.01 1.27
C GLU A 66 -12.09 -15.07 2.23
N SER A 67 -12.18 -16.36 1.90
CA SER A 67 -11.68 -17.45 2.74
C SER A 67 -10.14 -17.46 2.83
N THR A 68 -9.45 -17.30 1.69
CA THR A 68 -7.97 -17.27 1.66
C THR A 68 -7.45 -16.09 2.48
N TRP A 69 -8.03 -14.91 2.31
CA TRP A 69 -7.61 -13.72 3.04
C TRP A 69 -8.00 -13.76 4.52
N ALA A 70 -9.15 -14.35 4.87
CA ALA A 70 -9.56 -14.52 6.27
C ALA A 70 -8.59 -15.41 7.06
N ASN A 71 -7.99 -16.42 6.42
CA ASN A 71 -6.99 -17.28 7.05
C ASN A 71 -5.63 -16.56 7.19
N GLN A 72 -5.23 -15.77 6.20
CA GLN A 72 -3.93 -15.09 6.15
C GLN A 72 -3.86 -13.83 7.02
N LYS A 73 -4.96 -13.06 7.10
CA LYS A 73 -5.02 -11.80 7.86
C LYS A 73 -4.60 -11.92 9.33
N PRO A 74 -5.12 -12.85 10.15
CA PRO A 74 -4.73 -12.94 11.56
C PRO A 74 -3.25 -13.29 11.74
N GLN A 75 -2.66 -14.06 10.81
CA GLN A 75 -1.23 -14.37 10.82
C GLN A 75 -0.39 -13.13 10.50
N LEU A 76 -0.83 -12.30 9.53
CA LEU A 76 -0.20 -11.01 9.24
C LEU A 76 -0.33 -10.03 10.39
N ASP A 77 -1.51 -9.94 11.02
CA ASP A 77 -1.73 -9.04 12.16
C ASP A 77 -0.84 -9.46 13.34
N LYS A 78 -0.64 -10.77 13.57
CA LYS A 78 0.29 -11.28 14.60
C LYS A 78 1.74 -10.86 14.37
N ILE A 79 2.22 -10.87 13.12
CA ILE A 79 3.57 -10.39 12.76
C ILE A 79 3.62 -8.86 12.84
N GLY A 80 2.52 -8.20 12.47
CA GLY A 80 2.40 -6.75 12.46
C GLY A 80 2.39 -6.13 13.86
N HIS A 81 2.01 -6.89 14.89
CA HIS A 81 2.10 -6.47 16.28
C HIS A 81 3.56 -6.45 16.75
N THR A 82 4.20 -5.30 16.59
CA THR A 82 5.63 -5.10 16.92
C THR A 82 5.86 -4.81 18.39
N VAL A 83 4.84 -4.32 19.09
CA VAL A 83 4.93 -4.02 20.52
C VAL A 83 4.62 -5.29 21.32
N GLU A 84 5.65 -5.83 21.97
CA GLU A 84 5.49 -6.90 22.94
C GLU A 84 4.70 -6.40 24.15
N GLU A 85 3.61 -7.09 24.51
CA GLU A 85 2.83 -6.72 25.70
C GLU A 85 3.66 -6.73 26.98
N GLN A 86 4.68 -7.61 27.05
CA GLN A 86 5.60 -7.69 28.18
C GLN A 86 6.42 -6.40 28.36
N LEU A 87 6.82 -5.75 27.27
CA LEU A 87 7.52 -4.47 27.33
C LEU A 87 6.61 -3.37 27.91
N VAL A 88 5.33 -3.37 27.53
CA VAL A 88 4.35 -2.42 28.06
C VAL A 88 4.13 -2.66 29.55
N ASP A 89 4.03 -3.92 29.98
CA ASP A 89 3.90 -4.28 31.39
C ASP A 89 5.14 -3.84 32.20
N ASP A 90 6.34 -4.10 31.67
CA ASP A 90 7.59 -3.66 32.27
C ASP A 90 7.65 -2.14 32.43
N VAL A 91 7.17 -1.39 31.44
CA VAL A 91 7.13 0.08 31.45
C VAL A 91 6.08 0.62 32.42
N LEU A 92 4.88 0.03 32.48
CA LEU A 92 3.84 0.43 33.45
C LEU A 92 4.25 0.12 34.90
N HIS A 93 5.08 -0.91 35.10
CA HIS A 93 5.69 -1.24 36.39
C HIS A 93 7.00 -0.47 36.66
N HIS A 94 7.63 0.09 35.62
CA HIS A 94 8.77 0.99 35.76
C HIS A 94 8.34 2.26 36.52
N GLY A 95 9.24 2.78 37.35
CA GLY A 95 8.93 3.89 38.26
C GLY A 95 8.25 3.49 39.58
N ARG A 96 7.73 2.26 39.73
CA ARG A 96 7.24 1.74 41.03
C ARG A 96 8.37 1.22 41.93
N ARG A 97 9.51 0.81 41.36
CA ARG A 97 10.73 0.45 42.13
C ARG A 97 11.32 1.64 42.92
N GLY A 98 10.75 2.84 42.76
CA GLY A 98 10.97 4.04 43.57
C GLY A 98 9.87 4.36 44.58
N GLU A 99 8.94 3.44 44.91
CA GLU A 99 7.98 3.61 46.02
C GLU A 99 8.66 3.75 47.41
N THR A 100 10.00 3.64 47.48
CA THR A 100 10.82 4.02 48.65
C THR A 100 11.39 5.44 48.61
N ALA A 101 11.11 6.24 47.57
CA ALA A 101 11.58 7.62 47.43
C ALA A 101 10.50 8.68 47.69
N SER A 102 9.25 8.28 47.97
CA SER A 102 8.14 9.21 48.30
C SER A 102 8.27 9.90 49.68
N LEU A 103 9.46 9.92 50.28
CA LEU A 103 9.75 10.65 51.52
C LEU A 103 10.93 11.63 51.41
N LEU A 104 11.64 11.69 50.27
CA LEU A 104 12.81 12.56 50.08
C LEU A 104 12.85 13.12 48.64
N GLY A 105 12.09 14.19 48.40
CA GLY A 105 12.32 15.18 47.33
C GLY A 105 12.75 14.66 45.95
N GLN A 106 11.83 14.11 45.15
CA GLN A 106 12.09 13.94 43.72
C GLN A 106 12.07 15.31 43.01
N GLU A 107 13.21 15.71 42.45
CA GLU A 107 13.38 16.95 41.69
C GLU A 107 13.04 16.80 40.18
N SER A 108 12.56 15.64 39.71
CA SER A 108 12.33 15.37 38.28
C SER A 108 11.06 14.54 38.00
N LEU A 109 10.49 14.69 36.80
CA LEU A 109 9.31 14.01 36.30
C LEU A 109 9.68 12.71 35.57
N PRO A 110 9.12 11.54 35.95
CA PRO A 110 9.39 10.28 35.25
C PRO A 110 8.86 10.36 33.82
N THR A 111 9.76 10.18 32.85
CA THR A 111 9.50 10.37 31.44
C THR A 111 10.01 9.19 30.64
N HIS A 112 9.14 8.54 29.89
CA HIS A 112 9.45 7.45 28.98
C HIS A 112 9.56 7.99 27.55
N LEU A 113 10.74 7.87 26.95
CA LEU A 113 11.00 8.28 25.57
C LEU A 113 10.93 7.07 24.65
N LEU A 114 9.92 7.02 23.81
CA LEU A 114 9.71 5.97 22.82
C LEU A 114 10.31 6.39 21.47
N VAL A 115 11.50 5.87 21.18
CA VAL A 115 12.20 6.14 19.92
C VAL A 115 11.76 5.08 18.91
N SER A 116 10.77 5.41 18.08
CA SER A 116 10.17 4.46 17.15
C SER A 116 9.40 5.16 16.04
N SER A 117 8.87 4.40 15.08
CA SER A 117 7.99 4.95 14.04
C SER A 117 6.68 5.45 14.65
N ALA A 118 6.05 6.46 14.03
CA ALA A 118 4.74 6.94 14.46
C ALA A 118 3.70 5.80 14.56
N ALA A 119 3.71 4.85 13.64
CA ALA A 119 2.79 3.71 13.69
C ALA A 119 2.99 2.85 14.96
N THR A 120 4.24 2.58 15.32
CA THR A 120 4.58 1.81 16.53
C THR A 120 4.28 2.60 17.81
N GLN A 121 4.42 3.93 17.78
CA GLN A 121 4.05 4.81 18.89
C GLN A 121 2.54 4.74 19.19
N TYR A 122 1.70 4.88 18.15
CA TYR A 122 0.25 4.71 18.30
C TYR A 122 -0.13 3.29 18.72
N GLU A 123 0.57 2.27 18.23
CA GLU A 123 0.35 0.88 18.68
C GLU A 123 0.68 0.73 20.18
N PHE A 124 1.81 1.27 20.63
CA PHE A 124 2.21 1.25 22.03
C PHE A 124 1.16 1.93 22.93
N GLU A 125 0.65 3.09 22.49
CA GLU A 125 -0.44 3.79 23.16
C GLU A 125 -1.72 2.95 23.26
N GLN A 126 -2.13 2.28 22.18
CA GLN A 126 -3.31 1.40 22.20
C GLN A 126 -3.13 0.20 23.13
N VAL A 127 -1.94 -0.41 23.16
CA VAL A 127 -1.66 -1.53 24.07
C VAL A 127 -1.68 -1.05 25.52
N MET A 128 -1.12 0.13 25.82
CA MET A 128 -1.24 0.75 27.14
C MET A 128 -2.69 0.99 27.54
N GLU A 129 -3.50 1.58 26.67
CA GLU A 129 -4.91 1.86 26.94
C GLU A 129 -5.70 0.58 27.24
N ARG A 130 -5.48 -0.48 26.43
CA ARG A 130 -6.11 -1.80 26.66
C ARG A 130 -5.68 -2.42 27.97
N ARG A 131 -4.39 -2.34 28.33
CA ARG A 131 -3.86 -2.88 29.58
C ARG A 131 -4.42 -2.18 30.81
N ILE A 132 -4.58 -0.85 30.75
CA ILE A 132 -5.14 -0.06 31.86
C ILE A 132 -6.64 -0.34 32.04
N GLN A 133 -7.36 -0.63 30.94
CA GLN A 133 -8.78 -1.01 30.98
C GLN A 133 -9.02 -2.47 31.37
N ASP A 134 -7.99 -3.32 31.36
CA ASP A 134 -8.13 -4.73 31.70
C ASP A 134 -8.37 -4.91 33.20
N THR A 135 -9.38 -5.70 33.55
CA THR A 135 -9.73 -6.08 34.93
C THR A 135 -8.60 -6.74 35.72
N SER A 136 -7.57 -7.30 35.06
CA SER A 136 -6.38 -7.82 35.73
C SER A 136 -5.43 -6.72 36.24
N TYR A 137 -5.57 -5.50 35.73
CA TYR A 137 -4.83 -4.34 36.17
C TYR A 137 -5.36 -3.88 37.53
N ARG A 138 -4.54 -4.03 38.57
CA ARG A 138 -4.98 -3.79 39.96
C ARG A 138 -4.95 -2.31 40.35
N GLN A 139 -4.49 -1.43 39.47
CA GLN A 139 -4.16 -0.05 39.79
C GLN A 139 -5.08 0.94 39.11
N ASN A 140 -5.30 2.07 39.75
CA ASN A 140 -6.24 3.09 39.26
C ASN A 140 -5.44 4.21 38.59
N ASP A 141 -4.82 3.90 37.45
CA ASP A 141 -4.09 4.87 36.63
C ASP A 141 -5.01 5.45 35.55
N ILE A 142 -4.80 6.73 35.18
CA ILE A 142 -5.52 7.39 34.09
C ILE A 142 -4.57 7.70 32.95
N LEU A 143 -4.89 7.23 31.75
CA LEU A 143 -4.17 7.59 30.52
C LEU A 143 -4.84 8.76 29.79
N VAL A 144 -4.05 9.75 29.44
CA VAL A 144 -4.47 10.93 28.66
C VAL A 144 -3.60 11.05 27.41
N SER A 145 -4.19 10.88 26.24
CA SER A 145 -3.54 11.14 24.96
C SER A 145 -3.66 12.61 24.57
N LEU A 146 -2.53 13.26 24.25
CA LEU A 146 -2.49 14.64 23.78
C LEU A 146 -2.18 14.70 22.29
N GLN A 147 -3.12 15.29 21.55
CA GLN A 147 -2.99 15.52 20.12
C GLN A 147 -2.61 16.98 19.85
N PRO A 148 -1.64 17.28 18.97
CA PRO A 148 -1.19 18.65 18.71
C PRO A 148 -2.33 19.57 18.24
N THR A 149 -3.27 19.02 17.46
CA THR A 149 -4.43 19.74 16.90
C THR A 149 -5.43 20.21 17.97
N GLN A 150 -5.45 19.56 19.13
CA GLN A 150 -6.37 19.85 20.24
C GLN A 150 -5.75 20.82 21.26
N CYS A 151 -4.45 21.08 21.16
CA CYS A 151 -3.66 21.83 22.13
C CYS A 151 -2.90 23.00 21.48
N PRO A 152 -3.58 24.04 20.92
CA PRO A 152 -2.89 25.20 20.37
C PRO A 152 -2.28 26.14 21.42
N ASN A 153 -2.78 26.12 22.66
CA ASN A 153 -2.29 26.95 23.76
C ASN A 153 -2.39 26.22 25.11
N LEU A 154 -1.70 26.74 26.14
CA LEU A 154 -1.63 26.10 27.46
C LEU A 154 -2.99 25.90 28.11
N GLN A 155 -3.89 26.89 28.02
CA GLN A 155 -5.23 26.81 28.59
C GLN A 155 -6.07 25.70 27.96
N THR A 156 -6.02 25.58 26.63
CA THR A 156 -6.70 24.51 25.89
C THR A 156 -6.09 23.16 26.19
N ALA A 157 -4.76 23.06 26.31
CA ALA A 157 -4.08 21.82 26.66
C ALA A 157 -4.49 21.33 28.06
N LEU A 158 -4.44 22.19 29.08
CA LEU A 158 -4.86 21.87 30.43
C LEU A 158 -6.35 21.50 30.51
N LYS A 159 -7.22 22.23 29.81
CA LYS A 159 -8.64 21.89 29.71
C LYS A 159 -8.85 20.53 29.06
N THR A 160 -8.12 20.21 28.00
CA THR A 160 -8.18 18.92 27.32
C THR A 160 -7.70 17.80 28.24
N ILE A 161 -6.61 18.01 29.00
CA ILE A 161 -6.12 17.05 30.00
C ILE A 161 -7.20 16.77 31.04
N ILE A 162 -7.75 17.81 31.67
CA ILE A 162 -8.77 17.67 32.71
C ILE A 162 -10.03 16.98 32.15
N LYS A 163 -10.49 17.41 30.96
CA LYS A 163 -11.63 16.79 30.29
C LYS A 163 -11.36 15.32 29.99
N ALA A 164 -10.20 14.98 29.42
CA ALA A 164 -9.83 13.62 29.04
C ALA A 164 -9.66 12.72 30.26
N SER A 165 -9.08 13.21 31.36
CA SER A 165 -8.96 12.43 32.60
C SER A 165 -10.31 12.09 33.21
N ILE A 166 -11.23 13.05 33.30
CA ILE A 166 -12.54 12.84 33.95
C ILE A 166 -13.50 12.09 33.02
N ALA A 167 -13.62 12.53 31.77
CA ALA A 167 -14.52 11.91 30.80
C ALA A 167 -14.02 10.55 30.30
N GLY A 168 -12.71 10.32 30.25
CA GLY A 168 -12.12 9.03 29.91
C GLY A 168 -12.33 7.97 31.00
N HIS A 169 -12.37 8.37 32.27
CA HIS A 169 -12.55 7.46 33.40
C HIS A 169 -14.02 7.05 33.63
N ARG A 170 -14.99 7.99 33.55
CA ARG A 170 -16.42 7.71 33.81
C ARG A 170 -17.43 8.30 32.81
N GLY A 171 -16.98 8.87 31.69
CA GLY A 171 -17.84 9.40 30.62
C GLY A 171 -18.14 10.91 30.71
N GLU A 172 -18.61 11.48 29.59
CA GLU A 172 -18.78 12.95 29.45
C GLU A 172 -19.83 13.58 30.38
N LYS A 173 -20.83 12.81 30.83
CA LYS A 173 -21.87 13.32 31.76
C LYS A 173 -21.27 13.64 33.13
N VAL A 174 -20.39 12.77 33.62
CA VAL A 174 -19.71 12.95 34.92
C VAL A 174 -18.82 14.18 34.91
N TYR A 175 -18.19 14.49 33.78
CA TYR A 175 -17.42 15.73 33.63
C TYR A 175 -18.30 16.99 33.76
N ALA A 176 -19.48 16.99 33.14
CA ALA A 176 -20.40 18.12 33.24
C ALA A 176 -20.94 18.31 34.67
N ASP A 177 -21.29 17.22 35.34
CA ASP A 177 -21.78 17.23 36.71
C ASP A 177 -20.69 17.66 37.69
N PHE A 178 -19.47 17.10 37.58
CA PHE A 178 -18.32 17.46 38.40
C PHE A 178 -17.91 18.92 38.23
N LEU A 179 -17.96 19.45 37.00
CA LEU A 179 -17.74 20.87 36.75
C LEU A 179 -18.81 21.73 37.41
N ALA A 180 -20.09 21.32 37.37
CA ALA A 180 -21.18 22.07 37.97
C ALA A 180 -21.06 22.13 39.50
N GLU A 181 -20.65 21.03 40.13
CA GLU A 181 -20.44 20.92 41.58
C GLU A 181 -19.27 21.79 42.07
N ASN A 182 -18.16 21.81 41.33
CA ASN A 182 -16.95 22.53 41.74
C ASN A 182 -16.86 23.98 41.21
N LYS A 183 -17.81 24.41 40.37
CA LYS A 183 -17.84 25.75 39.74
C LYS A 183 -17.77 26.91 40.73
N ALA A 184 -18.30 26.72 41.93
CA ALA A 184 -18.34 27.75 42.97
C ALA A 184 -16.96 28.00 43.62
N LEU A 185 -16.12 26.97 43.69
CA LEU A 185 -14.79 27.02 44.32
C LEU A 185 -13.68 27.24 43.29
N ILE A 186 -13.77 26.57 42.14
CA ILE A 186 -12.79 26.64 41.07
C ILE A 186 -13.48 27.11 39.79
N PRO A 187 -13.47 28.43 39.51
CA PRO A 187 -14.24 29.00 38.41
C PRO A 187 -13.61 28.72 37.03
N MET A 188 -12.31 28.41 36.97
CA MET A 188 -11.60 28.17 35.72
C MET A 188 -11.54 26.68 35.39
N ASN A 189 -12.07 26.30 34.22
CA ASN A 189 -12.16 24.91 33.76
C ASN A 189 -10.84 24.31 33.25
N PHE A 190 -9.74 25.06 33.35
CA PHE A 190 -8.39 24.65 32.97
C PHE A 190 -7.42 24.63 34.17
N ASP A 191 -7.92 24.81 35.39
CA ASP A 191 -7.11 24.74 36.59
C ASP A 191 -6.85 23.28 37.01
N LEU A 192 -5.58 22.95 37.27
CA LEU A 192 -5.18 21.61 37.73
C LEU A 192 -5.71 21.29 39.13
N GLU A 193 -6.18 22.29 39.89
CA GLU A 193 -6.87 22.04 41.15
C GLU A 193 -8.13 21.15 40.95
N LEU A 194 -8.83 21.28 39.83
CA LEU A 194 -9.96 20.40 39.48
C LEU A 194 -9.49 18.95 39.33
N LEU A 195 -8.35 18.74 38.66
CA LEU A 195 -7.77 17.41 38.48
C LEU A 195 -7.33 16.83 39.83
N HIS A 196 -6.70 17.63 40.69
CA HIS A 196 -6.30 17.20 42.03
C HIS A 196 -7.50 16.79 42.90
N CYS A 197 -8.59 17.57 42.89
CA CYS A 197 -9.83 17.22 43.57
C CYS A 197 -10.38 15.87 43.08
N TYR A 198 -10.40 15.66 41.76
CA TYR A 198 -10.85 14.40 41.17
C TYR A 198 -9.94 13.22 41.56
N VAL A 199 -8.61 13.40 41.46
CA VAL A 199 -7.59 12.40 41.86
C VAL A 199 -7.78 11.95 43.30
N ARG A 200 -8.08 12.89 44.22
CA ARG A 200 -8.36 12.57 45.63
C ARG A 200 -9.70 11.87 45.85
N GLN A 201 -10.75 12.27 45.14
CA GLN A 201 -12.07 11.66 45.29
C GLN A 201 -12.09 10.21 44.80
N GLU A 202 -11.49 9.96 43.65
CA GLU A 202 -11.49 8.66 42.99
C GLU A 202 -10.30 7.77 43.39
N LYS A 203 -9.38 8.26 44.23
CA LYS A 203 -8.15 7.55 44.64
C LYS A 203 -7.35 7.05 43.42
N ILE A 204 -7.03 7.98 42.53
CA ILE A 204 -6.20 7.71 41.34
C ILE A 204 -4.74 7.68 41.78
N ASP A 205 -4.00 6.65 41.36
CA ASP A 205 -2.61 6.46 41.74
C ASP A 205 -1.69 7.38 40.93
N ARG A 206 -1.87 7.42 39.60
CA ARG A 206 -1.06 8.22 38.67
C ARG A 206 -1.86 8.74 37.47
N VAL A 207 -1.41 9.87 36.93
CA VAL A 207 -1.90 10.44 35.67
C VAL A 207 -0.81 10.28 34.61
N LEU A 208 -1.06 9.41 33.64
CA LEU A 208 -0.19 9.10 32.52
C LEU A 208 -0.52 10.02 31.36
N ILE A 209 0.45 10.79 30.87
CA ILE A 209 0.28 11.74 29.77
C ILE A 209 1.07 11.23 28.58
N SER A 210 0.38 10.92 27.50
CA SER A 210 0.92 10.41 26.24
C SER A 210 0.98 11.49 25.17
N VAL A 211 2.16 11.70 24.61
CA VAL A 211 2.46 12.65 23.52
C VAL A 211 3.23 11.91 22.44
N MET A 212 2.54 11.25 21.51
CA MET A 212 3.19 10.40 20.50
C MET A 212 3.88 11.22 19.38
N ASP A 213 3.29 12.34 18.95
CA ASP A 213 3.82 13.17 17.86
C ASP A 213 4.51 14.45 18.36
N VAL A 214 5.54 14.32 19.21
CA VAL A 214 6.17 15.47 19.87
C VAL A 214 6.74 16.51 18.90
N GLU A 215 7.09 16.09 17.69
CA GLU A 215 7.68 16.96 16.67
C GLU A 215 6.71 17.97 16.08
N MET A 216 5.41 17.65 16.14
CA MET A 216 4.30 18.50 15.70
C MET A 216 3.83 19.46 16.79
N PHE A 217 4.27 19.25 18.04
CA PHE A 217 3.98 20.17 19.14
C PHE A 217 4.88 21.40 19.08
N ASP A 218 4.28 22.53 19.43
CA ASP A 218 5.05 23.73 19.70
C ASP A 218 5.96 23.54 20.92
N THR A 219 7.23 23.88 20.77
CA THR A 219 8.24 23.64 21.80
C THR A 219 8.01 24.52 23.03
N THR A 220 7.49 25.74 22.84
CA THR A 220 7.22 26.65 23.95
C THR A 220 6.06 26.14 24.81
N LEU A 221 4.99 25.70 24.17
CA LEU A 221 3.85 25.07 24.85
C LEU A 221 4.25 23.84 25.66
N LEU A 222 5.04 22.93 25.08
CA LEU A 222 5.43 21.70 25.77
C LEU A 222 6.39 21.99 26.95
N SER A 223 7.29 22.96 26.82
CA SER A 223 8.11 23.45 27.93
C SER A 223 7.26 24.02 29.08
N GLU A 224 6.24 24.80 28.78
CA GLU A 224 5.30 25.34 29.78
C GLU A 224 4.51 24.23 30.47
N LEU A 225 4.02 23.23 29.72
CA LEU A 225 3.32 22.07 30.26
C LEU A 225 4.21 21.25 31.19
N ILE A 226 5.44 20.92 30.77
CA ILE A 226 6.42 20.20 31.60
C ILE A 226 6.71 20.98 32.88
N SER A 227 6.89 22.30 32.78
CA SER A 227 7.10 23.14 33.97
C SER A 227 5.88 23.15 34.90
N THR A 228 4.68 23.15 34.34
CA THR A 228 3.43 23.11 35.09
C THR A 228 3.27 21.76 35.80
N PHE A 229 3.46 20.64 35.13
CA PHE A 229 3.41 19.31 35.74
C PHE A 229 4.45 19.15 36.85
N HIS A 230 5.67 19.66 36.63
CA HIS A 230 6.72 19.63 37.63
C HIS A 230 6.36 20.43 38.89
N SER A 231 5.69 21.59 38.75
CA SER A 231 5.24 22.38 39.91
C SER A 231 4.11 21.75 40.71
N TRP A 232 3.40 20.77 40.14
CA TRP A 232 2.28 20.05 40.75
C TRP A 232 2.64 18.60 41.13
N SER A 233 3.92 18.21 41.01
CA SER A 233 4.39 16.85 41.31
C SER A 233 4.26 16.48 42.80
N ASP A 234 4.14 17.48 43.68
CA ASP A 234 3.87 17.33 45.12
C ASP A 234 2.44 16.85 45.40
N ARG A 235 1.50 17.10 44.48
CA ARG A 235 0.06 16.85 44.66
C ARG A 235 -0.48 15.78 43.72
N ILE A 236 0.01 15.72 42.49
CA ILE A 236 -0.44 14.80 41.45
C ILE A 236 0.78 14.07 40.89
N THR A 237 0.75 12.74 40.92
CA THR A 237 1.80 11.91 40.33
C THR A 237 1.63 11.87 38.81
N PHE A 238 2.42 12.65 38.09
CA PHE A 238 2.47 12.63 36.62
C PHE A 238 3.55 11.68 36.10
N MET A 239 3.26 10.98 35.00
CA MET A 239 4.23 10.23 34.22
C MET A 239 4.05 10.55 32.73
N LEU A 240 5.15 10.87 32.06
CA LEU A 240 5.13 11.32 30.67
C LEU A 240 5.57 10.19 29.73
N PHE A 241 4.83 9.99 28.64
CA PHE A 241 5.21 9.14 27.51
C PHE A 241 5.38 10.03 26.28
N ILE A 242 6.58 10.09 25.74
CA ILE A 242 6.90 10.95 24.60
C ILE A 242 7.38 10.07 23.45
N GLY A 243 6.62 10.07 22.35
CA GLY A 243 7.04 9.46 21.09
C GLY A 243 7.98 10.38 20.33
N ILE A 244 9.14 9.84 19.94
CA ILE A 244 10.14 10.51 19.12
C ILE A 244 10.27 9.73 17.82
N SER A 245 9.86 10.34 16.70
CA SER A 245 9.97 9.74 15.36
C SER A 245 11.37 9.91 14.77
N THR A 246 12.09 10.96 15.18
CA THR A 246 13.47 11.24 14.76
C THR A 246 14.49 10.73 15.79
N THR A 247 15.65 11.38 15.88
CA THR A 247 16.71 11.01 16.81
C THR A 247 16.55 11.74 18.14
N THR A 248 17.00 11.09 19.21
CA THR A 248 17.00 11.65 20.57
C THR A 248 17.79 12.96 20.66
N GLY A 249 18.86 13.11 19.88
CA GLY A 249 19.64 14.36 19.83
C GLY A 249 18.85 15.55 19.27
N LEU A 250 17.96 15.34 18.30
CA LEU A 250 17.08 16.40 17.81
C LEU A 250 16.06 16.80 18.88
N PHE A 251 15.48 15.82 19.58
CA PHE A 251 14.59 16.08 20.70
C PHE A 251 15.29 16.90 21.80
N GLU A 252 16.50 16.51 22.23
CA GLU A 252 17.29 17.25 23.22
C GLU A 252 17.57 18.69 22.76
N SER A 253 17.91 18.88 21.48
CA SER A 253 18.21 20.21 20.93
C SER A 253 17.00 21.17 20.86
N ARG A 254 15.77 20.64 20.86
CA ARG A 254 14.54 21.45 20.78
C ARG A 254 14.18 22.13 22.10
N PHE A 255 14.66 21.61 23.24
CA PHE A 255 14.32 22.11 24.56
C PHE A 255 15.48 22.84 25.23
N SER A 256 15.15 23.78 26.12
CA SER A 256 16.15 24.41 26.97
C SER A 256 16.66 23.42 28.02
N ARG A 257 17.92 23.60 28.45
CA ARG A 257 18.52 22.78 29.52
C ARG A 257 17.70 22.79 30.82
N ALA A 258 17.01 23.89 31.10
CA ALA A 258 16.14 24.03 32.27
C ALA A 258 14.84 23.21 32.17
N THR A 259 14.37 22.90 30.97
CA THR A 259 13.23 21.99 30.76
C THR A 259 13.70 20.55 30.86
N ILE A 260 14.83 20.22 30.22
CA ILE A 260 15.40 18.87 30.21
C ILE A 260 15.80 18.43 31.61
N SER A 261 16.35 19.32 32.45
CA SER A 261 16.71 19.01 33.83
C SER A 261 15.52 18.59 34.70
N LYS A 262 14.28 18.89 34.28
CA LYS A 262 13.05 18.48 34.98
C LYS A 262 12.55 17.11 34.55
N LEU A 263 13.14 16.49 33.53
CA LEU A 263 12.73 15.20 32.99
C LEU A 263 13.71 14.11 33.45
N ASP A 264 13.18 13.03 34.01
CA ASP A 264 13.92 11.79 34.22
C ASP A 264 13.62 10.83 33.08
N ALA A 265 14.47 10.86 32.05
CA ALA A 265 14.23 10.19 30.78
C ALA A 265 14.70 8.72 30.79
N HIS A 266 13.75 7.79 30.60
CA HIS A 266 14.01 6.38 30.34
C HIS A 266 13.72 6.06 28.86
N PHE A 267 14.73 5.57 28.14
CA PHE A 267 14.61 5.23 26.72
C PHE A 267 14.00 3.84 26.55
N ILE A 268 12.95 3.76 25.73
CA ILE A 268 12.31 2.51 25.33
C ILE A 268 12.60 2.31 23.86
N GLU A 269 13.35 1.25 23.56
CA GLU A 269 13.52 0.76 22.19
C GLU A 269 12.58 -0.42 21.99
N THR A 270 11.57 -0.25 21.15
CA THR A 270 10.76 -1.37 20.66
C THR A 270 11.63 -2.17 19.70
N LYS A 271 12.18 -3.29 20.17
CA LYS A 271 12.94 -4.22 19.32
C LYS A 271 11.96 -4.85 18.33
N ALA A 272 11.82 -4.25 17.14
CA ALA A 272 11.46 -5.08 16.00
C ALA A 272 12.54 -6.16 15.87
N SER A 273 12.15 -7.42 15.81
CA SER A 273 13.07 -8.54 15.62
C SER A 273 13.73 -8.38 14.24
N GLY A 274 14.91 -7.74 14.22
CA GLY A 274 15.53 -7.19 13.00
C GLY A 274 14.90 -5.85 12.59
N GLY A 275 15.61 -5.03 11.82
CA GLY A 275 15.12 -3.70 11.41
C GLY A 275 13.76 -3.74 10.69
N ALA A 276 13.13 -2.58 10.48
CA ALA A 276 11.80 -2.51 9.82
C ALA A 276 11.71 -3.32 8.51
N ASP A 277 12.80 -3.42 7.76
CA ASP A 277 12.90 -4.22 6.53
C ASP A 277 12.77 -5.73 6.76
N SER A 278 13.20 -6.27 7.91
CA SER A 278 13.04 -7.69 8.23
C SER A 278 11.58 -8.00 8.58
N THR A 279 10.91 -7.16 9.38
CA THR A 279 9.49 -7.39 9.70
C THR A 279 8.61 -7.31 8.45
N LEU A 280 8.90 -6.38 7.53
CA LEU A 280 8.23 -6.31 6.23
C LEU A 280 8.47 -7.57 5.39
N PHE A 281 9.70 -8.09 5.39
CA PHE A 281 10.04 -9.34 4.71
C PHE A 281 9.34 -10.55 5.35
N ASP A 282 9.27 -10.63 6.68
CA ASP A 282 8.62 -11.72 7.42
C ASP A 282 7.14 -11.85 7.06
N MET A 283 6.44 -10.73 6.83
CA MET A 283 5.06 -10.72 6.33
C MET A 283 4.93 -11.40 4.96
N TYR A 284 5.87 -11.12 4.06
CA TYR A 284 5.91 -11.75 2.75
C TYR A 284 6.31 -13.23 2.85
N GLU A 285 7.34 -13.54 3.65
CA GLU A 285 7.85 -14.89 3.84
C GLU A 285 6.75 -15.81 4.36
N MET A 286 5.99 -15.37 5.36
CA MET A 286 4.86 -16.10 5.92
C MET A 286 3.83 -16.46 4.85
N LEU A 287 3.46 -15.53 3.98
CA LEU A 287 2.47 -15.77 2.92
C LEU A 287 3.00 -16.68 1.81
N GLN A 288 4.24 -16.50 1.39
CA GLN A 288 4.81 -17.25 0.26
C GLN A 288 5.21 -18.67 0.66
N HIS A 289 5.80 -18.85 1.84
CA HIS A 289 6.39 -20.12 2.30
C HIS A 289 5.50 -20.89 3.29
N GLY A 290 4.30 -20.36 3.60
CA GLY A 290 3.30 -21.07 4.40
C GLY A 290 2.95 -22.45 3.81
N ARG A 291 2.71 -23.43 4.69
CA ARG A 291 2.35 -24.81 4.28
C ARG A 291 0.97 -24.90 3.62
N GLU A 292 0.08 -23.96 3.93
CA GLU A 292 -1.31 -23.91 3.44
C GLU A 292 -1.46 -23.01 2.21
N THR A 293 -0.36 -22.40 1.74
CA THR A 293 -0.37 -21.44 0.64
C THR A 293 -0.81 -22.08 -0.67
N GLN A 294 -1.88 -21.53 -1.26
CA GLN A 294 -2.42 -22.02 -2.53
C GLN A 294 -2.08 -21.13 -3.73
N VAL A 295 -1.64 -19.89 -3.46
CA VAL A 295 -1.36 -18.88 -4.48
C VAL A 295 0.04 -18.31 -4.22
N PHE A 296 0.89 -18.34 -5.23
CA PHE A 296 2.30 -17.96 -5.13
C PHE A 296 2.61 -16.68 -5.91
N LEU A 297 3.50 -15.88 -5.35
CA LEU A 297 3.98 -14.64 -5.93
C LEU A 297 5.23 -14.90 -6.77
N GLY A 298 5.22 -14.42 -8.01
CA GLY A 298 6.35 -14.50 -8.93
C GLY A 298 7.37 -13.38 -8.73
N PRO A 299 8.57 -13.51 -9.31
CA PRO A 299 9.69 -12.60 -9.07
C PRO A 299 9.38 -11.14 -9.43
N SER A 300 8.58 -10.90 -10.46
CA SER A 300 8.21 -9.52 -10.85
C SER A 300 7.32 -8.81 -9.83
N ILE A 301 6.57 -9.56 -9.02
CA ILE A 301 5.72 -9.01 -7.96
C ILE A 301 6.56 -8.79 -6.71
N VAL A 302 7.39 -9.76 -6.35
CA VAL A 302 8.33 -9.64 -5.24
C VAL A 302 9.23 -8.41 -5.44
N ASN A 303 9.71 -8.16 -6.66
CA ASN A 303 10.47 -6.96 -6.96
C ASN A 303 9.66 -5.66 -6.73
N VAL A 304 8.36 -5.62 -7.05
CA VAL A 304 7.52 -4.45 -6.73
C VAL A 304 7.30 -4.30 -5.22
N LEU A 305 7.17 -5.41 -4.51
CA LEU A 305 7.04 -5.39 -3.05
C LEU A 305 8.36 -4.98 -2.37
N ALA A 306 9.51 -5.35 -2.95
CA ALA A 306 10.83 -4.90 -2.54
C ALA A 306 11.01 -3.39 -2.79
N GLU A 307 10.70 -2.91 -4.00
CA GLU A 307 10.68 -1.46 -4.35
C GLU A 307 9.77 -0.68 -3.37
N LEU A 308 8.66 -1.29 -2.92
CA LEU A 308 7.79 -0.72 -1.90
C LEU A 308 8.43 -0.75 -0.51
N ALA A 309 9.00 -1.88 -0.08
CA ALA A 309 9.61 -2.03 1.24
C ALA A 309 10.78 -1.06 1.47
N GLU A 310 11.60 -0.82 0.44
CA GLU A 310 12.73 0.13 0.48
C GLU A 310 12.30 1.60 0.60
N ALA A 311 11.02 1.91 0.32
CA ALA A 311 10.55 3.28 0.43
C ALA A 311 10.37 3.70 1.91
N GLN A 312 10.95 4.85 2.28
CA GLN A 312 10.97 5.38 3.66
C GLN A 312 9.58 5.56 4.32
N SER A 313 8.51 5.64 3.52
CA SER A 313 7.13 5.82 3.99
C SER A 313 6.35 4.52 4.16
N THR A 314 6.96 3.37 3.87
CA THR A 314 6.23 2.10 3.84
C THR A 314 5.99 1.58 5.25
N THR A 315 4.70 1.50 5.60
CA THR A 315 4.23 0.89 6.84
C THR A 315 3.81 -0.56 6.61
N LEU A 316 3.79 -1.37 7.68
CA LEU A 316 3.27 -2.75 7.68
C LEU A 316 1.87 -2.82 7.07
N GLY A 317 0.99 -1.86 7.42
CA GLY A 317 -0.35 -1.74 6.85
C GLY A 317 -0.36 -1.37 5.36
N THR A 318 0.65 -0.68 4.85
CA THR A 318 0.79 -0.40 3.41
C THR A 318 1.20 -1.65 2.64
N LEU A 319 2.14 -2.43 3.18
CA LEU A 319 2.52 -3.72 2.60
C LEU A 319 1.36 -4.72 2.64
N ALA A 320 0.64 -4.83 3.76
CA ALA A 320 -0.55 -5.68 3.88
C ALA A 320 -1.62 -5.33 2.84
N ARG A 321 -1.84 -4.04 2.58
CA ARG A 321 -2.76 -3.57 1.52
C ARG A 321 -2.26 -3.94 0.13
N ALA A 322 -0.96 -3.82 -0.15
CA ALA A 322 -0.36 -4.21 -1.42
C ALA A 322 -0.48 -5.73 -1.67
N LEU A 323 -0.21 -6.54 -0.64
CA LEU A 323 -0.41 -7.99 -0.67
C LEU A 323 -1.89 -8.33 -0.91
N LYS A 324 -2.81 -7.74 -0.14
CA LYS A 324 -4.26 -7.92 -0.35
C LYS A 324 -4.69 -7.57 -1.77
N TYR A 325 -4.19 -6.46 -2.30
CA TYR A 325 -4.50 -6.02 -3.66
C TYR A 325 -3.99 -7.01 -4.73
N THR A 326 -2.85 -7.65 -4.48
CA THR A 326 -2.28 -8.67 -5.36
C THR A 326 -3.20 -9.90 -5.42
N TYR A 327 -3.63 -10.41 -4.27
CA TYR A 327 -4.61 -11.50 -4.19
C TYR A 327 -5.94 -11.11 -4.83
N MET A 328 -6.44 -9.91 -4.54
CA MET A 328 -7.66 -9.39 -5.14
C MET A 328 -7.55 -9.34 -6.67
N SER A 329 -6.43 -8.88 -7.23
CA SER A 329 -6.20 -8.83 -8.68
C SER A 329 -6.23 -10.22 -9.31
N HIS A 330 -5.68 -11.22 -8.64
CA HIS A 330 -5.71 -12.61 -9.11
C HIS A 330 -7.14 -13.16 -9.18
N PHE A 331 -7.88 -13.16 -8.05
CA PHE A 331 -9.24 -13.71 -8.04
C PHE A 331 -10.24 -12.88 -8.86
N PHE A 332 -10.03 -11.57 -8.99
CA PHE A 332 -10.92 -10.69 -9.73
C PHE A 332 -10.81 -10.84 -11.26
N ALA A 333 -9.60 -10.94 -11.79
CA ALA A 333 -9.34 -10.94 -13.23
C ALA A 333 -9.11 -12.34 -13.85
N ASN A 334 -8.86 -13.37 -13.03
CA ASN A 334 -8.54 -14.71 -13.51
C ASN A 334 -9.72 -15.69 -13.33
N PRO A 335 -10.30 -16.23 -14.41
CA PRO A 335 -11.31 -17.28 -14.31
C PRO A 335 -10.72 -18.61 -13.83
N LEU A 336 -9.41 -18.84 -14.02
CA LEU A 336 -8.75 -20.10 -13.64
C LEU A 336 -8.50 -20.22 -12.13
N ALA A 337 -8.70 -19.16 -11.37
CA ALA A 337 -8.55 -19.19 -9.92
C ALA A 337 -9.56 -20.13 -9.24
N THR A 338 -10.69 -20.44 -9.90
CA THR A 338 -11.69 -21.42 -9.42
C THR A 338 -11.17 -22.85 -9.42
N LEU A 339 -10.23 -23.17 -10.32
CA LEU A 339 -9.67 -24.51 -10.49
C LEU A 339 -9.00 -25.04 -9.22
N GLY A 340 -8.59 -24.13 -8.32
CA GLY A 340 -8.09 -24.47 -6.99
C GLY A 340 -9.09 -25.19 -6.09
N ALA A 341 -10.38 -24.83 -6.18
CA ALA A 341 -11.47 -25.43 -5.40
C ALA A 341 -12.15 -26.58 -6.15
N GLU A 342 -12.21 -26.47 -7.49
CA GLU A 342 -12.76 -27.50 -8.37
C GLU A 342 -11.88 -28.75 -8.51
N LEU A 343 -10.69 -28.75 -7.89
CA LEU A 343 -9.86 -29.96 -7.73
C LEU A 343 -10.59 -31.07 -6.95
N GLU A 344 -11.41 -30.68 -5.97
CA GLU A 344 -12.15 -31.59 -5.08
C GLU A 344 -13.55 -31.93 -5.61
N ALA A 345 -14.05 -31.16 -6.59
CA ALA A 345 -15.37 -31.39 -7.19
C ALA A 345 -15.26 -32.21 -8.49
N ASP A 346 -16.03 -33.28 -8.61
CA ASP A 346 -16.14 -34.10 -9.84
C ASP A 346 -17.17 -33.58 -10.84
N THR A 347 -17.55 -32.31 -10.71
CA THR A 347 -18.45 -31.65 -11.67
C THR A 347 -17.72 -31.34 -12.98
N PRO A 348 -18.35 -31.54 -14.14
CA PRO A 348 -17.77 -31.19 -15.42
C PRO A 348 -17.56 -29.67 -15.51
N TRP A 349 -16.41 -29.25 -16.04
CA TRP A 349 -16.09 -27.84 -16.22
C TRP A 349 -16.92 -27.19 -17.32
N GLU A 350 -17.16 -25.89 -17.18
CA GLU A 350 -17.84 -25.11 -18.22
C GLU A 350 -17.06 -25.13 -19.54
N PRO A 351 -17.72 -25.30 -20.69
CA PRO A 351 -17.05 -25.31 -22.00
C PRO A 351 -16.24 -24.02 -22.27
N ALA A 352 -16.70 -22.88 -21.75
CA ALA A 352 -16.01 -21.60 -21.85
C ALA A 352 -14.67 -21.61 -21.10
N LEU A 353 -14.62 -22.24 -19.93
CA LEU A 353 -13.41 -22.42 -19.13
C LEU A 353 -12.41 -23.35 -19.84
N CYS A 354 -12.89 -24.48 -20.37
CA CYS A 354 -12.07 -25.40 -21.18
C CYS A 354 -11.47 -24.70 -22.41
N LYS A 355 -12.26 -23.85 -23.09
CA LYS A 355 -11.76 -23.03 -24.21
C LYS A 355 -10.73 -22.00 -23.75
N ALA A 356 -10.91 -21.38 -22.59
CA ALA A 356 -9.94 -20.46 -22.01
C ALA A 356 -8.62 -21.16 -21.70
N ILE A 357 -8.65 -22.36 -21.12
CA ILE A 357 -7.47 -23.20 -20.87
C ILE A 357 -6.72 -23.51 -22.17
N ARG A 358 -7.45 -23.87 -23.25
CA ARG A 358 -6.84 -24.14 -24.56
C ARG A 358 -6.17 -22.94 -25.20
N ASN A 359 -6.59 -21.73 -24.85
CA ASN A 359 -6.00 -20.48 -25.34
C ASN A 359 -4.79 -20.02 -24.51
N LEU A 360 -4.45 -20.73 -23.41
CA LEU A 360 -3.30 -20.37 -22.59
C LEU A 360 -1.98 -20.62 -23.31
N PRO A 361 -0.98 -19.73 -23.11
CA PRO A 361 0.36 -19.95 -23.62
C PRO A 361 1.01 -21.20 -23.00
N SER A 362 0.75 -21.50 -21.72
CA SER A 362 1.25 -22.70 -21.05
C SER A 362 0.69 -23.99 -21.67
N PHE A 363 -0.60 -24.01 -22.04
CA PHE A 363 -1.21 -25.12 -22.76
C PHE A 363 -0.61 -25.32 -24.15
N LYS A 364 -0.37 -24.23 -24.88
CA LYS A 364 0.28 -24.28 -26.19
C LYS A 364 1.69 -24.89 -26.10
N ASN A 365 2.51 -24.43 -25.16
CA ASN A 365 3.87 -24.95 -24.94
C ASN A 365 3.86 -26.45 -24.57
N ARG A 366 2.87 -26.88 -23.77
CA ARG A 366 2.69 -28.29 -23.42
C ARG A 366 2.32 -29.12 -24.65
N CYS A 367 1.37 -28.65 -25.47
CA CYS A 367 0.97 -29.34 -26.69
C CYS A 367 2.12 -29.41 -27.71
N GLU A 368 2.93 -28.36 -27.86
CA GLU A 368 4.11 -28.35 -28.73
C GLU A 368 5.17 -29.38 -28.29
N SER A 369 5.39 -29.52 -26.98
CA SER A 369 6.29 -30.53 -26.43
C SER A 369 5.76 -31.96 -26.62
N LEU A 370 4.46 -32.19 -26.41
CA LEU A 370 3.83 -33.48 -26.68
C LEU A 370 3.83 -33.80 -28.19
N ALA A 371 3.75 -32.79 -29.05
CA ALA A 371 3.80 -32.97 -30.50
C ALA A 371 5.18 -33.40 -31.00
N LYS A 372 6.26 -32.97 -30.32
CA LYS A 372 7.65 -33.37 -30.62
C LYS A 372 8.01 -34.78 -30.13
N GLY A 373 7.20 -35.37 -29.25
CA GLY A 373 7.43 -36.70 -28.69
C GLY A 373 6.89 -37.86 -29.54
N ASP A 374 6.79 -39.03 -28.90
CA ASP A 374 6.32 -40.28 -29.51
C ASP A 374 4.89 -40.23 -30.08
N LYS A 375 4.52 -41.27 -30.84
CA LYS A 375 3.16 -41.44 -31.39
C LYS A 375 2.08 -41.40 -30.28
N ALA A 376 2.38 -41.91 -29.09
CA ALA A 376 1.50 -41.85 -27.93
C ALA A 376 1.31 -40.42 -27.40
N HIS A 377 2.39 -39.63 -27.30
CA HIS A 377 2.33 -38.22 -26.92
C HIS A 377 1.54 -37.37 -27.91
N ARG A 378 1.68 -37.63 -29.22
CA ARG A 378 0.87 -37.00 -30.27
C ARG A 378 -0.61 -37.37 -30.18
N GLN A 379 -0.94 -38.60 -29.79
CA GLN A 379 -2.33 -39.02 -29.55
C GLN A 379 -2.90 -38.32 -28.31
N LYS A 380 -2.12 -38.22 -27.23
CA LYS A 380 -2.49 -37.46 -26.02
C LYS A 380 -2.76 -35.98 -26.34
N ALA A 381 -1.91 -35.34 -27.13
CA ALA A 381 -2.13 -33.95 -27.57
C ALA A 381 -3.44 -33.78 -28.36
N ARG A 382 -3.77 -34.72 -29.26
CA ARG A 382 -5.06 -34.70 -29.97
C ARG A 382 -6.26 -34.90 -29.05
N GLN A 383 -6.13 -35.76 -28.04
CA GLN A 383 -7.17 -35.98 -27.04
C GLN A 383 -7.43 -34.73 -26.20
N LEU A 384 -6.39 -34.01 -25.77
CA LEU A 384 -6.51 -32.75 -25.01
C LEU A 384 -7.18 -31.62 -25.82
N LEU A 385 -7.00 -31.62 -27.15
CA LEU A 385 -7.64 -30.65 -28.04
C LEU A 385 -9.11 -30.99 -28.32
N ALA A 386 -9.47 -32.28 -28.35
CA ALA A 386 -10.80 -32.74 -28.79
C ALA A 386 -11.78 -33.03 -27.65
N SER A 387 -11.31 -33.50 -26.49
CA SER A 387 -12.14 -33.90 -25.35
C SER A 387 -11.95 -32.95 -24.17
N ASP A 388 -13.06 -32.45 -23.61
CA ASP A 388 -13.07 -31.61 -22.41
C ASP A 388 -12.80 -32.45 -21.14
N GLU A 389 -13.29 -33.69 -21.07
CA GLU A 389 -13.07 -34.60 -19.94
C GLU A 389 -11.60 -35.02 -19.80
N ALA A 390 -10.93 -35.29 -20.93
CA ALA A 390 -9.51 -35.60 -20.95
C ALA A 390 -8.65 -34.38 -20.55
N LEU A 391 -9.09 -33.17 -20.92
CA LEU A 391 -8.45 -31.93 -20.50
C LEU A 391 -8.61 -31.72 -18.99
N GLN A 392 -9.80 -31.97 -18.45
CA GLN A 392 -10.10 -31.81 -17.02
C GLN A 392 -9.23 -32.73 -16.14
N THR A 393 -9.10 -34.00 -16.51
CA THR A 393 -8.30 -34.97 -15.74
C THR A 393 -6.82 -34.61 -15.72
N GLU A 394 -6.23 -34.32 -16.89
CA GLU A 394 -4.83 -33.87 -16.99
C GLU A 394 -4.62 -32.54 -16.26
N ALA A 395 -5.57 -31.60 -16.36
CA ALA A 395 -5.47 -30.30 -15.71
C ALA A 395 -5.49 -30.40 -14.17
N LYS A 396 -6.37 -31.23 -13.60
CA LYS A 396 -6.39 -31.51 -12.16
C LYS A 396 -5.07 -32.10 -11.69
N GLU A 397 -4.51 -33.07 -12.41
CA GLU A 397 -3.21 -33.66 -12.10
C GLU A 397 -2.07 -32.64 -12.20
N ALA A 398 -2.06 -31.84 -13.26
CA ALA A 398 -1.06 -30.80 -13.49
C ALA A 398 -1.06 -29.72 -12.41
N ILE A 399 -2.23 -29.29 -11.92
CA ILE A 399 -2.30 -28.32 -10.82
C ILE A 399 -1.78 -28.93 -9.51
N ARG A 400 -2.16 -30.17 -9.17
CA ARG A 400 -1.65 -30.85 -7.96
C ARG A 400 -0.13 -31.02 -8.01
N ALA A 401 0.37 -31.55 -9.11
CA ALA A 401 1.80 -31.73 -9.33
C ALA A 401 2.55 -30.37 -9.34
N GLY A 402 1.97 -29.36 -9.99
CA GLY A 402 2.53 -28.01 -10.08
C GLY A 402 2.62 -27.31 -8.73
N ARG A 403 1.58 -27.39 -7.89
CA ARG A 403 1.60 -26.86 -6.52
C ARG A 403 2.61 -27.58 -5.65
N GLY A 404 2.68 -28.92 -5.72
CA GLY A 404 3.67 -29.70 -4.98
C GLY A 404 5.10 -29.34 -5.38
N TYR A 405 5.34 -29.22 -6.69
CA TYR A 405 6.63 -28.80 -7.24
C TYR A 405 7.01 -27.37 -6.82
N MET A 406 6.06 -26.43 -6.82
CA MET A 406 6.29 -25.07 -6.34
C MET A 406 6.68 -25.04 -4.86
N HIS A 407 5.96 -25.75 -4.00
CA HIS A 407 6.33 -25.84 -2.57
C HIS A 407 7.73 -26.42 -2.37
N SER A 408 8.09 -27.46 -3.14
CA SER A 408 9.44 -28.06 -3.09
C SER A 408 10.53 -27.04 -3.48
N CYS A 409 10.30 -26.28 -4.56
CA CYS A 409 11.20 -25.21 -5.00
C CYS A 409 11.33 -24.07 -3.97
N LEU A 410 10.22 -23.67 -3.36
CA LEU A 410 10.19 -22.59 -2.36
C LEU A 410 10.85 -23.02 -1.05
N ARG A 411 10.72 -24.28 -0.62
CA ARG A 411 11.47 -24.81 0.53
C ARG A 411 12.97 -24.74 0.30
N ALA A 412 13.44 -25.18 -0.87
CA ALA A 412 14.85 -25.06 -1.23
C ALA A 412 15.33 -23.59 -1.21
N THR A 413 14.49 -22.67 -1.68
CA THR A 413 14.74 -21.22 -1.66
C THR A 413 14.84 -20.68 -0.23
N GLN A 414 13.90 -21.03 0.64
CA GLN A 414 13.89 -20.66 2.06
C GLN A 414 15.11 -21.20 2.81
N THR A 415 15.47 -22.47 2.61
CA THR A 415 16.65 -23.08 3.21
C THR A 415 17.94 -22.36 2.78
N LEU A 416 18.08 -22.04 1.48
CA LEU A 416 19.24 -21.27 1.01
C LEU A 416 19.30 -19.87 1.62
N ARG A 417 18.16 -19.18 1.71
CA ARG A 417 18.05 -17.85 2.32
C ARG A 417 18.43 -17.88 3.80
N HIS A 418 17.90 -18.85 4.56
CA HIS A 418 18.21 -19.02 5.98
C HIS A 418 19.71 -19.33 6.21
N ILE A 419 20.31 -20.17 5.35
CA ILE A 419 21.76 -20.43 5.41
C ILE A 419 22.56 -19.16 5.13
N TYR A 420 22.17 -18.37 4.13
CA TYR A 420 22.87 -17.16 3.72
C TYR A 420 22.85 -16.06 4.80
N HIS A 421 21.65 -15.69 5.27
CA HIS A 421 21.44 -14.56 6.19
C HIS A 421 21.67 -14.96 7.65
N THR A 422 21.12 -16.09 8.10
CA THR A 422 21.11 -16.44 9.53
C THR A 422 22.37 -17.18 9.95
N LYS A 423 22.79 -18.20 9.19
CA LYS A 423 23.90 -19.09 9.56
C LYS A 423 25.27 -18.55 9.14
N LEU A 424 25.38 -18.06 7.90
CA LEU A 424 26.65 -17.57 7.36
C LEU A 424 26.83 -16.06 7.52
N ARG A 425 25.74 -15.29 7.70
CA ARG A 425 25.71 -13.82 7.83
C ARG A 425 26.52 -13.13 6.74
N LEU A 426 26.23 -13.52 5.51
CA LEU A 426 26.87 -12.96 4.32
C LEU A 426 26.10 -11.68 3.96
N ASP A 427 26.21 -10.62 4.75
CA ASP A 427 25.39 -9.40 4.67
C ASP A 427 25.65 -8.52 3.41
N LYS A 428 25.84 -9.14 2.23
CA LYS A 428 26.11 -8.44 0.96
C LYS A 428 24.84 -8.02 0.22
N SER A 429 23.72 -8.71 0.47
CA SER A 429 22.45 -8.50 -0.22
C SER A 429 21.31 -8.51 0.79
N THR A 430 20.20 -7.82 0.50
CA THR A 430 19.02 -7.83 1.38
C THR A 430 18.21 -9.12 1.23
N PRO A 431 17.36 -9.51 2.20
CA PRO A 431 16.46 -10.65 2.06
C PRO A 431 15.59 -10.58 0.79
N TRP A 432 15.09 -9.39 0.45
CA TRP A 432 14.30 -9.13 -0.75
C TRP A 432 15.05 -9.38 -2.07
N GLU A 433 16.30 -8.92 -2.16
CA GLU A 433 17.17 -9.17 -3.32
C GLU A 433 17.43 -10.66 -3.49
N THR A 434 17.84 -11.33 -2.41
CA THR A 434 18.13 -12.77 -2.45
C THR A 434 16.92 -13.61 -2.85
N GLU A 435 15.73 -13.22 -2.40
CA GLU A 435 14.48 -13.87 -2.77
C GLU A 435 14.16 -13.68 -4.25
N THR A 436 14.25 -12.44 -4.74
CA THR A 436 13.93 -12.11 -6.12
C THR A 436 14.84 -12.85 -7.09
N ASP A 437 16.14 -12.91 -6.79
CA ASP A 437 17.13 -13.62 -7.58
C ASP A 437 16.90 -15.13 -7.60
N LEU A 438 16.65 -15.73 -6.42
CA LEU A 438 16.38 -17.16 -6.31
C LEU A 438 15.11 -17.55 -7.08
N LEU A 439 14.02 -16.77 -6.95
CA LEU A 439 12.77 -17.01 -7.67
C LEU A 439 12.92 -16.84 -9.19
N ALA A 440 13.73 -15.89 -9.64
CA ALA A 440 14.00 -15.67 -11.06
C ALA A 440 14.81 -16.80 -11.70
N LEU A 441 15.68 -17.46 -10.94
CA LEU A 441 16.56 -18.53 -11.40
C LEU A 441 15.98 -19.94 -11.27
N LEU A 442 14.78 -20.10 -10.69
CA LEU A 442 14.10 -21.39 -10.64
C LEU A 442 13.88 -21.97 -12.06
N PRO A 443 14.24 -23.25 -12.31
CA PRO A 443 14.59 -24.28 -11.33
C PRO A 443 16.10 -24.42 -11.01
N ASP A 444 16.99 -23.75 -11.75
CA ASP A 444 18.44 -23.92 -11.63
C ASP A 444 19.07 -23.05 -10.51
N LEU A 445 18.71 -23.33 -9.25
CA LEU A 445 19.19 -22.56 -8.09
C LEU A 445 20.72 -22.56 -7.92
N THR A 446 21.41 -23.58 -8.43
CA THR A 446 22.89 -23.68 -8.38
C THR A 446 23.62 -22.57 -9.14
N LYS A 447 22.95 -21.88 -10.08
CA LYS A 447 23.54 -20.76 -10.83
C LYS A 447 23.50 -19.45 -10.07
N SER A 448 22.69 -19.38 -9.00
CA SER A 448 22.49 -18.17 -8.20
C SER A 448 23.77 -17.65 -7.57
N GLU A 449 23.90 -16.33 -7.51
CA GLU A 449 24.99 -15.66 -6.80
C GLU A 449 24.94 -15.97 -5.30
N THR A 450 23.75 -16.11 -4.73
CA THR A 450 23.56 -16.51 -3.34
C THR A 450 24.12 -17.91 -3.08
N PHE A 451 23.84 -18.88 -3.96
CA PHE A 451 24.38 -20.23 -3.85
C PHE A 451 25.91 -20.25 -4.03
N LYS A 452 26.45 -19.53 -5.02
CA LYS A 452 27.90 -19.42 -5.22
C LYS A 452 28.61 -18.78 -4.03
N ALA A 453 28.00 -17.78 -3.41
CA ALA A 453 28.54 -17.14 -2.21
C ALA A 453 28.56 -18.13 -1.03
N ILE A 454 27.46 -18.87 -0.81
CA ILE A 454 27.39 -19.94 0.19
C ILE A 454 28.49 -20.97 -0.08
N GLU A 455 28.56 -21.50 -1.31
CA GLU A 455 29.55 -22.49 -1.69
C GLU A 455 30.98 -22.01 -1.44
N ASN A 456 31.35 -20.83 -1.92
CA ASN A 456 32.69 -20.28 -1.73
C ASN A 456 33.02 -20.14 -0.24
N THR A 457 32.05 -19.76 0.60
CA THR A 457 32.27 -19.63 2.04
C THR A 457 32.39 -20.99 2.74
N LEU A 458 31.64 -22.00 2.31
CA LEU A 458 31.76 -23.37 2.82
C LEU A 458 33.12 -23.99 2.48
N ILE A 459 33.59 -23.76 1.24
CA ILE A 459 34.91 -24.19 0.78
C ILE A 459 36.01 -23.45 1.56
N ASN A 460 35.93 -22.12 1.67
CA ASN A 460 36.94 -21.29 2.34
C ASN A 460 37.02 -21.53 3.85
N ARG A 461 35.89 -21.80 4.52
CA ARG A 461 35.85 -22.07 5.96
C ARG A 461 36.11 -23.55 6.30
N SER A 462 36.36 -24.40 5.30
CA SER A 462 36.58 -25.86 5.46
C SER A 462 35.53 -26.53 6.36
N ILE A 463 34.26 -26.13 6.23
CA ILE A 463 33.17 -26.69 7.05
C ILE A 463 32.84 -28.07 6.47
N THR A 464 33.45 -29.11 7.03
CA THR A 464 33.27 -30.51 6.62
C THR A 464 32.00 -31.13 7.22
N VAL A 465 31.52 -30.61 8.35
CA VAL A 465 30.36 -31.17 9.06
C VAL A 465 29.19 -30.18 9.00
N LEU A 466 28.13 -30.57 8.29
CA LEU A 466 26.87 -29.83 8.20
C LEU A 466 26.15 -29.70 9.55
N SER A 467 26.51 -30.52 10.56
CA SER A 467 25.88 -30.50 11.88
C SER A 467 25.91 -29.09 12.50
N GLY A 468 27.02 -28.36 12.43
CA GLY A 468 27.10 -27.00 12.97
C GLY A 468 26.20 -25.96 12.26
N ILE A 469 25.79 -26.23 11.01
CA ILE A 469 24.81 -25.41 10.27
C ILE A 469 23.39 -25.86 10.61
N LEU A 470 23.19 -27.17 10.81
CA LEU A 470 21.93 -27.81 11.17
C LEU A 470 21.59 -27.69 12.66
N ASP A 471 22.52 -27.28 13.52
CA ASP A 471 22.32 -27.07 14.96
C ASP A 471 21.46 -25.83 15.23
N GLY A 472 20.31 -26.00 15.88
CA GLY A 472 19.38 -24.92 16.29
C GLY A 472 17.90 -25.25 16.01
N GLU A 473 16.95 -24.76 16.79
CA GLU A 473 15.52 -25.04 16.58
C GLU A 473 14.89 -24.10 15.53
N SER A 474 15.39 -24.13 14.29
CA SER A 474 14.79 -23.42 13.17
C SER A 474 13.99 -24.38 12.29
N GLY A 475 12.69 -24.12 12.12
CA GLY A 475 11.79 -24.91 11.29
C GLY A 475 12.10 -24.79 9.79
N GLU A 476 12.83 -23.75 9.40
CA GLU A 476 13.26 -23.46 8.03
C GLU A 476 14.34 -24.43 7.52
N LEU A 477 15.00 -25.16 8.42
CA LEU A 477 16.01 -26.18 8.11
C LEU A 477 15.47 -27.61 8.20
N ASP A 478 14.21 -27.80 8.59
CA ASP A 478 13.63 -29.14 8.80
C ASP A 478 13.65 -29.98 7.52
N ASP A 479 13.43 -29.38 6.36
CA ASP A 479 13.47 -30.10 5.08
C ASP A 479 14.88 -30.60 4.74
N LEU A 480 15.90 -29.79 5.01
CA LEU A 480 17.30 -30.17 4.83
C LEU A 480 17.73 -31.23 5.85
N ARG A 481 17.23 -31.15 7.10
CA ARG A 481 17.45 -32.18 8.13
C ARG A 481 16.83 -33.52 7.73
N ASN A 482 15.59 -33.50 7.24
CA ASN A 482 14.92 -34.70 6.78
C ASN A 482 15.69 -35.34 5.62
N TYR A 483 16.14 -34.53 4.65
CA TYR A 483 16.97 -35.02 3.56
C TYR A 483 18.32 -35.60 4.05
N HIS A 484 18.94 -34.97 5.06
CA HIS A 484 20.16 -35.49 5.69
C HIS A 484 19.94 -36.83 6.42
N LEU A 485 18.79 -36.99 7.09
CA LEU A 485 18.41 -38.26 7.72
C LEU A 485 18.11 -39.37 6.69
N GLU A 486 17.51 -39.02 5.55
CA GLU A 486 17.18 -39.96 4.47
C GLU A 486 18.41 -40.43 3.66
N THR A 487 19.41 -39.55 3.47
CA THR A 487 20.56 -39.81 2.58
C THR A 487 21.87 -40.16 3.31
N GLY A 488 21.92 -39.99 4.64
CA GLY A 488 23.09 -40.32 5.46
C GLY A 488 24.19 -39.25 5.50
N SER A 489 25.23 -39.48 6.32
CA SER A 489 26.35 -38.56 6.54
C SER A 489 27.11 -38.25 5.24
N PRO A 490 27.57 -37.00 5.01
CA PRO A 490 28.47 -36.64 3.92
C PRO A 490 29.89 -37.16 4.19
N ASP A 491 30.10 -38.48 4.25
CA ASP A 491 31.40 -39.02 4.67
C ASP A 491 32.51 -38.88 3.62
N ASP A 492 32.23 -38.55 2.35
CA ASP A 492 33.29 -38.40 1.32
C ASP A 492 33.14 -37.22 0.32
N GLN A 493 32.01 -36.48 0.26
CA GLN A 493 31.75 -35.51 -0.84
C GLN A 493 31.73 -34.02 -0.45
N GLY A 494 31.80 -33.67 0.84
CA GLY A 494 31.83 -32.29 1.32
C GLY A 494 30.48 -31.55 1.28
N SER A 495 30.28 -30.62 2.23
CA SER A 495 29.01 -29.91 2.48
C SER A 495 28.40 -29.20 1.26
N ALA A 496 29.25 -28.65 0.37
CA ALA A 496 28.79 -27.97 -0.84
C ALA A 496 28.20 -28.94 -1.89
N ALA A 497 28.76 -30.14 -2.04
CA ALA A 497 28.23 -31.15 -2.96
C ALA A 497 26.89 -31.71 -2.45
N PHE A 498 26.78 -31.90 -1.13
CA PHE A 498 25.53 -32.29 -0.49
C PHE A 498 24.41 -31.26 -0.72
N LEU A 499 24.69 -29.97 -0.51
CA LEU A 499 23.71 -28.91 -0.81
C LEU A 499 23.33 -28.88 -2.30
N ARG A 500 24.26 -29.12 -3.23
CA ARG A 500 23.91 -29.25 -4.65
C ARG A 500 23.00 -30.44 -4.91
N ALA A 501 23.24 -31.58 -4.25
CA ALA A 501 22.40 -32.77 -4.39
C ALA A 501 20.99 -32.51 -3.85
N TYR A 502 20.89 -31.88 -2.68
CA TYR A 502 19.62 -31.45 -2.09
C TYR A 502 18.82 -30.51 -3.01
N LEU A 503 19.48 -29.46 -3.54
CA LEU A 503 18.82 -28.54 -4.47
C LEU A 503 18.34 -29.25 -5.73
N ARG A 504 19.13 -30.17 -6.27
CA ARG A 504 18.72 -30.98 -7.43
C ARG A 504 17.54 -31.87 -7.09
N ASP A 505 17.55 -32.56 -5.97
CA ASP A 505 16.44 -33.41 -5.54
C ASP A 505 15.12 -32.59 -5.50
N ARG A 506 15.13 -31.45 -4.79
CA ARG A 506 13.95 -30.60 -4.63
C ARG A 506 13.50 -29.85 -5.89
N THR A 507 14.38 -29.63 -6.86
CA THR A 507 14.07 -28.95 -8.12
C THR A 507 13.86 -29.90 -9.30
N THR A 508 14.09 -31.20 -9.13
CA THR A 508 13.80 -32.20 -10.15
C THR A 508 12.34 -32.62 -10.15
N ILE A 509 11.80 -32.80 -11.34
CA ILE A 509 10.41 -33.24 -11.55
C ILE A 509 10.42 -34.76 -11.76
N PRO A 510 9.58 -35.53 -11.03
CA PRO A 510 9.44 -36.97 -11.26
C PRO A 510 9.05 -37.26 -12.71
N SER A 511 9.64 -38.31 -13.30
CA SER A 511 9.41 -38.68 -14.71
C SER A 511 7.96 -39.05 -15.03
N SER A 512 7.17 -39.43 -14.02
CA SER A 512 5.74 -39.73 -14.13
C SER A 512 4.83 -38.50 -14.13
N SER A 513 5.36 -37.30 -13.84
CA SER A 513 4.57 -36.08 -13.70
C SER A 513 4.13 -35.49 -15.05
N PRO A 514 2.95 -34.85 -15.13
CA PRO A 514 2.52 -34.11 -16.32
C PRO A 514 3.31 -32.81 -16.58
N LEU A 515 4.29 -32.46 -15.73
CA LEU A 515 5.09 -31.25 -15.85
C LEU A 515 6.25 -31.39 -16.87
N GLN A 516 6.83 -30.27 -17.29
CA GLN A 516 7.96 -30.23 -18.24
C GLN A 516 9.29 -30.00 -17.50
N GLN A 517 10.28 -30.85 -17.74
CA GLN A 517 11.62 -30.69 -17.16
C GLN A 517 12.33 -29.44 -17.69
N GLY A 518 13.09 -28.76 -16.82
CA GLY A 518 13.89 -27.58 -17.15
C GLY A 518 13.10 -26.29 -17.36
N LEU A 519 11.77 -26.32 -17.21
CA LEU A 519 10.93 -25.13 -17.28
C LEU A 519 10.68 -24.58 -15.87
N SER A 520 10.63 -23.26 -15.72
CA SER A 520 10.38 -22.64 -14.42
C SER A 520 9.01 -23.04 -13.87
N PRO A 521 8.87 -23.21 -12.54
CA PRO A 521 7.60 -23.62 -11.93
C PRO A 521 6.46 -22.63 -12.24
N PHE A 522 6.79 -21.35 -12.45
CA PHE A 522 5.88 -20.28 -12.85
C PHE A 522 5.40 -20.36 -14.32
N ARG A 523 6.05 -21.18 -15.17
CA ARG A 523 5.70 -21.33 -16.60
C ARG A 523 5.16 -22.71 -16.95
N GLN A 524 5.03 -23.59 -15.96
CA GLN A 524 4.46 -24.93 -16.12
C GLN A 524 3.00 -24.85 -16.61
N PHE A 525 2.50 -25.96 -17.14
CA PHE A 525 1.11 -26.07 -17.56
C PHE A 525 0.16 -25.73 -16.40
N LEU A 526 -0.74 -24.75 -16.61
CA LEU A 526 -1.69 -24.22 -15.62
C LEU A 526 -1.07 -23.53 -14.40
N ALA A 527 0.20 -23.12 -14.47
CA ALA A 527 0.79 -22.28 -13.42
C ALA A 527 -0.02 -20.98 -13.21
N GLU A 528 -0.65 -20.44 -14.25
CA GLU A 528 -1.49 -19.24 -14.18
C GLU A 528 -2.70 -19.37 -13.23
N ALA A 529 -3.12 -20.60 -12.88
CA ALA A 529 -4.21 -20.82 -11.94
C ALA A 529 -3.81 -20.58 -10.47
N PHE A 530 -2.52 -20.69 -10.14
CA PHE A 530 -2.01 -20.59 -8.77
C PHE A 530 -0.79 -19.67 -8.62
N ALA A 531 -0.27 -19.09 -9.70
CA ALA A 531 0.85 -18.16 -9.66
C ALA A 531 0.45 -16.77 -10.17
N ILE A 532 0.95 -15.73 -9.51
CA ILE A 532 0.78 -14.33 -9.91
C ILE A 532 2.13 -13.81 -10.39
N ILE A 533 2.26 -13.50 -11.68
CA ILE A 533 3.54 -13.10 -12.30
C ILE A 533 3.49 -11.68 -12.86
N HIS A 534 2.31 -11.19 -13.22
CA HIS A 534 2.18 -9.91 -13.90
C HIS A 534 2.48 -8.73 -12.98
N LYS A 535 3.46 -7.89 -13.37
CA LYS A 535 3.82 -6.64 -12.69
C LYS A 535 2.66 -5.63 -12.65
N SER A 536 1.80 -5.63 -13.66
CA SER A 536 0.59 -4.79 -13.75
C SER A 536 -0.64 -5.61 -13.32
N PRO A 537 -1.59 -5.06 -12.55
CA PRO A 537 -1.74 -3.65 -12.18
C PRO A 537 -0.97 -3.17 -10.94
N LEU A 538 -0.41 -4.07 -10.13
CA LEU A 538 0.20 -3.74 -8.84
C LEU A 538 1.21 -2.59 -8.91
N SER A 539 2.19 -2.66 -9.82
CA SER A 539 3.23 -1.63 -9.95
C SER A 539 2.67 -0.23 -10.24
N LYS A 540 1.57 -0.12 -11.00
CA LYS A 540 0.95 1.17 -11.32
C LYS A 540 0.21 1.79 -10.14
N ILE A 541 -0.21 0.96 -9.18
CA ILE A 541 -0.96 1.38 -7.99
C ILE A 541 -0.02 1.67 -6.84
N VAL A 542 1.03 0.88 -6.69
CA VAL A 542 2.08 1.08 -5.70
C VAL A 542 2.90 2.34 -6.01
N HIS A 543 3.26 2.55 -7.27
CA HIS A 543 3.99 3.74 -7.71
C HIS A 543 3.17 4.53 -8.75
N PRO A 544 2.11 5.23 -8.31
CA PRO A 544 1.30 6.02 -9.22
C PRO A 544 2.12 7.18 -9.76
N ARG A 545 2.08 7.39 -11.07
CA ARG A 545 2.74 8.52 -11.75
C ARG A 545 1.69 9.48 -12.33
N PRO A 546 0.91 10.20 -11.49
CA PRO A 546 -0.19 11.05 -11.95
C PRO A 546 0.31 12.19 -12.84
N ARG A 547 1.45 12.80 -12.49
CA ARG A 547 2.09 13.83 -13.31
C ARG A 547 2.43 13.31 -14.71
N HIS A 548 3.12 12.18 -14.80
CA HIS A 548 3.44 11.56 -16.09
C HIS A 548 2.18 11.26 -16.92
N GLY A 549 1.10 10.79 -16.29
CA GLY A 549 -0.18 10.54 -16.96
C GLY A 549 -0.79 11.80 -17.56
N ILE A 550 -0.83 12.90 -16.79
CA ILE A 550 -1.33 14.21 -17.27
C ILE A 550 -0.42 14.74 -18.39
N GLU A 551 0.89 14.68 -18.20
CA GLU A 551 1.86 15.14 -19.19
C GLU A 551 1.74 14.37 -20.51
N ARG A 552 1.61 13.03 -20.45
CA ARG A 552 1.41 12.19 -21.63
C ARG A 552 0.07 12.47 -22.31
N ALA A 553 -1.01 12.65 -21.54
CA ALA A 553 -2.32 12.96 -22.09
C ALA A 553 -2.35 14.30 -22.85
N LEU A 554 -1.66 15.31 -22.32
CA LEU A 554 -1.61 16.63 -22.97
C LEU A 554 -0.62 16.68 -24.15
N THR A 555 0.51 15.97 -24.08
CA THR A 555 1.51 15.94 -25.17
C THR A 555 1.12 15.00 -26.31
N ARG A 556 0.57 13.83 -25.99
CA ARG A 556 0.14 12.77 -26.92
C ARG A 556 -1.33 12.37 -26.66
N PRO A 557 -2.31 13.24 -26.97
CA PRO A 557 -3.72 12.95 -26.76
C PRO A 557 -4.22 11.76 -27.60
N ALA A 558 -3.53 11.43 -28.70
CA ALA A 558 -3.86 10.28 -29.55
C ALA A 558 -3.86 8.94 -28.79
N ASP A 559 -2.96 8.77 -27.83
CA ASP A 559 -2.84 7.53 -27.05
C ASP A 559 -4.10 7.23 -26.21
N TYR A 560 -4.88 8.26 -25.87
CA TYR A 560 -6.09 8.16 -25.05
C TYR A 560 -7.38 8.29 -25.87
N LEU A 561 -7.37 9.15 -26.89
CA LEU A 561 -8.54 9.40 -27.75
C LEU A 561 -8.66 8.40 -28.91
N GLY A 562 -7.60 7.67 -29.24
CA GLY A 562 -7.57 6.72 -30.35
C GLY A 562 -7.78 7.37 -31.73
N CYS A 563 -7.57 8.68 -31.84
CA CYS A 563 -7.84 9.44 -33.05
C CYS A 563 -6.66 9.40 -34.04
N SER A 564 -6.97 9.22 -35.33
CA SER A 564 -5.97 9.24 -36.41
C SER A 564 -5.43 10.64 -36.71
N CYS A 565 -6.19 11.70 -36.40
CA CYS A 565 -5.80 13.09 -36.69
C CYS A 565 -4.70 13.63 -35.76
N CYS A 566 -4.55 13.07 -34.55
CA CYS A 566 -3.48 13.42 -33.61
C CYS A 566 -2.35 12.37 -33.59
N ALA A 567 -2.52 11.26 -34.30
CA ALA A 567 -1.53 10.21 -34.43
C ALA A 567 -0.57 10.56 -35.58
N SER A 568 0.49 11.29 -35.29
CA SER A 568 1.65 11.37 -36.18
C SER A 568 2.79 10.55 -35.56
N ASP A 569 3.41 9.69 -36.37
CA ASP A 569 4.67 9.02 -35.98
C ASP A 569 5.87 9.99 -36.04
N ASP A 570 5.71 11.15 -36.68
CA ASP A 570 6.70 12.24 -36.67
C ASP A 570 6.61 13.10 -35.41
N VAL A 571 7.78 13.58 -34.97
CA VAL A 571 8.02 14.41 -33.76
C VAL A 571 7.18 15.69 -33.73
N VAL A 572 6.62 16.10 -34.87
CA VAL A 572 5.74 17.27 -35.00
C VAL A 572 4.33 16.77 -35.34
N ALA A 573 3.53 16.52 -34.31
CA ALA A 573 2.08 16.38 -34.49
C ALA A 573 1.54 17.57 -35.28
N ASN A 574 0.59 17.32 -36.19
CA ASN A 574 -0.13 18.38 -36.89
C ASN A 574 -0.76 19.30 -35.84
N LYS A 575 -0.08 20.40 -35.50
CA LYS A 575 -0.45 21.30 -34.40
C LYS A 575 -1.90 21.83 -34.56
N MET A 576 -2.39 21.87 -35.79
CA MET A 576 -3.74 22.29 -36.17
C MET A 576 -4.86 21.33 -35.72
N THR A 577 -4.59 20.03 -35.55
CA THR A 577 -5.60 19.01 -35.18
C THR A 577 -5.59 18.68 -33.70
N LEU A 578 -4.64 19.26 -32.94
CA LEU A 578 -4.54 19.04 -31.50
C LEU A 578 -5.67 19.74 -30.74
N PRO A 579 -6.12 19.18 -29.61
CA PRO A 579 -6.98 19.89 -28.68
C PRO A 579 -6.38 21.25 -28.27
N PRO A 580 -7.18 22.31 -28.09
CA PRO A 580 -6.70 23.67 -27.77
C PRO A 580 -5.73 23.73 -26.58
N THR A 581 -5.99 22.95 -25.53
CA THR A 581 -5.18 22.87 -24.31
C THR A 581 -3.83 22.19 -24.55
N SER A 582 -3.82 21.14 -25.37
CA SER A 582 -2.58 20.46 -25.81
C SER A 582 -1.74 21.35 -26.71
N LEU A 583 -2.37 22.06 -27.66
CA LEU A 583 -1.70 23.02 -28.53
C LEU A 583 -1.01 24.12 -27.72
N LEU A 584 -1.75 24.73 -26.80
CA LEU A 584 -1.22 25.79 -25.94
C LEU A 584 -0.05 25.29 -25.06
N LEU A 585 -0.11 24.05 -24.56
CA LEU A 585 0.99 23.46 -23.81
C LEU A 585 2.24 23.26 -24.67
N HIS A 586 2.10 22.77 -25.91
CA HIS A 586 3.21 22.63 -26.85
C HIS A 586 3.88 23.98 -27.13
N MET A 587 3.09 25.02 -27.36
CA MET A 587 3.60 26.38 -27.54
C MET A 587 4.33 26.90 -26.29
N LEU A 588 3.77 26.67 -25.11
CA LEU A 588 4.42 27.03 -23.85
C LEU A 588 5.72 26.25 -23.62
N ASN A 589 5.84 25.01 -24.12
CA ASN A 589 7.06 24.22 -24.06
C ASN A 589 8.19 24.78 -24.93
N GLU A 590 7.84 25.34 -26.08
CA GLU A 590 8.78 26.05 -26.97
C GLU A 590 9.16 27.44 -26.43
N ALA A 591 8.30 28.04 -25.60
CA ALA A 591 8.51 29.35 -25.02
C ALA A 591 9.36 29.33 -23.71
N GLY A 592 9.87 30.50 -23.35
CA GLY A 592 10.65 30.71 -22.12
C GLY A 592 9.82 30.60 -20.82
N ALA A 593 10.48 30.76 -19.66
CA ALA A 593 9.86 30.58 -18.34
C ALA A 593 8.72 31.58 -18.02
N VAL A 594 8.78 32.78 -18.59
CA VAL A 594 7.73 33.82 -18.49
C VAL A 594 7.38 34.26 -19.91
N VAL A 595 6.10 34.18 -20.24
CA VAL A 595 5.57 34.43 -21.58
C VAL A 595 4.52 35.54 -21.51
N ASN A 596 4.56 36.47 -22.46
CA ASN A 596 3.54 37.49 -22.63
C ASN A 596 2.25 36.85 -23.16
N VAL A 597 1.11 37.16 -22.55
CA VAL A 597 -0.20 36.60 -22.95
C VAL A 597 -0.56 37.01 -24.38
N ARG A 598 -0.20 38.24 -24.78
CA ARG A 598 -0.51 38.74 -26.12
C ARG A 598 0.22 37.96 -27.21
N ASP A 599 1.52 37.77 -27.05
CA ASP A 599 2.36 37.03 -28.00
C ASP A 599 1.91 35.56 -28.09
N LEU A 600 1.51 34.98 -26.96
CA LEU A 600 0.98 33.62 -26.90
C LEU A 600 -0.37 33.48 -27.62
N TRP A 601 -1.25 34.47 -27.49
CA TRP A 601 -2.51 34.53 -28.22
C TRP A 601 -2.31 34.66 -29.72
N ASP A 602 -1.42 35.57 -30.16
CA ASP A 602 -1.16 35.78 -31.59
C ASP A 602 -0.63 34.49 -32.22
N ALA A 603 0.34 33.82 -31.60
CA ALA A 603 0.85 32.54 -32.10
C ALA A 603 -0.21 31.42 -32.09
N PHE A 604 -1.15 31.43 -31.14
CA PHE A 604 -2.22 30.43 -31.05
C PHE A 604 -3.25 30.62 -32.17
N ARG A 605 -3.63 31.88 -32.42
CA ARG A 605 -4.50 32.26 -33.54
C ARG A 605 -3.87 31.85 -34.87
N ASP A 606 -2.60 32.21 -35.08
CA ASP A 606 -1.91 31.99 -36.35
C ASP A 606 -1.73 30.50 -36.66
N THR A 607 -1.64 29.65 -35.63
CA THR A 607 -1.59 28.19 -35.82
C THR A 607 -2.93 27.59 -36.25
N LEU A 608 -4.07 28.09 -35.72
CA LEU A 608 -5.41 27.55 -36.00
C LEU A 608 -6.13 28.25 -37.17
N SER A 609 -5.64 29.41 -37.58
CA SER A 609 -6.12 30.19 -38.72
C SER A 609 -4.93 30.86 -39.38
N PRO A 610 -4.09 30.09 -40.11
CA PRO A 610 -2.95 30.66 -40.82
C PRO A 610 -3.44 31.69 -41.84
N PRO A 611 -2.76 32.84 -41.98
CA PRO A 611 -3.10 33.80 -43.02
C PRO A 611 -2.99 33.10 -44.38
N ARG A 612 -4.06 33.18 -45.19
CA ARG A 612 -3.99 32.76 -46.59
C ARG A 612 -2.85 33.55 -47.23
N HIS A 613 -1.85 32.86 -47.78
CA HIS A 613 -0.78 33.49 -48.53
C HIS A 613 -1.41 34.47 -49.55
N ARG A 614 -0.98 35.74 -49.51
CA ARG A 614 -1.08 36.65 -50.66
C ARG A 614 -0.41 35.94 -51.83
N GLY A 615 -1.20 35.29 -52.67
CA GLY A 615 -0.77 34.91 -54.00
C GLY A 615 -0.65 36.19 -54.82
N GLU A 616 0.49 36.35 -55.48
CA GLU A 616 0.68 37.37 -56.50
C GLU A 616 -0.50 37.35 -57.49
N GLY A 617 -1.09 38.52 -57.71
CA GLY A 617 -2.02 38.76 -58.82
C GLY A 617 -3.49 38.90 -58.45
N SER A 618 -3.86 40.03 -57.84
CA SER A 618 -4.77 41.01 -58.47
C SER A 618 -4.97 42.19 -57.53
N SER A 619 -5.08 43.34 -58.18
CA SER A 619 -5.09 44.72 -57.68
C SER A 619 -6.07 45.02 -56.57
N ASP A 620 -5.60 45.90 -55.67
CA ASP A 620 -6.33 47.00 -55.04
C ASP A 620 -7.79 46.74 -54.67
N GLU A 621 -8.00 46.41 -53.40
CA GLU A 621 -9.04 47.06 -52.61
C GLU A 621 -8.54 47.06 -51.16
N GLU A 622 -8.33 48.27 -50.65
CA GLU A 622 -8.13 48.57 -49.24
C GLU A 622 -9.42 48.18 -48.51
N ASP A 623 -9.49 46.96 -47.99
CA ASP A 623 -10.46 46.66 -46.93
C ASP A 623 -9.97 47.35 -45.66
N GLU A 624 -10.31 48.63 -45.58
CA GLU A 624 -10.42 49.37 -44.33
C GLU A 624 -11.15 48.49 -43.30
N LEU A 625 -10.61 48.53 -42.09
CA LEU A 625 -11.23 47.95 -40.90
C LEU A 625 -12.59 48.61 -40.68
N ASP A 626 -13.65 48.04 -41.24
CA ASP A 626 -15.01 48.30 -40.77
C ASP A 626 -15.13 47.72 -39.35
N GLU A 627 -15.03 48.61 -38.36
CA GLU A 627 -15.13 48.32 -36.93
C GLU A 627 -16.51 47.80 -36.48
N ASP A 628 -17.52 47.70 -37.36
CA ASP A 628 -18.91 47.42 -36.96
C ASP A 628 -19.66 46.35 -37.80
N GLY A 629 -18.97 45.47 -38.54
CA GLY A 629 -19.59 44.44 -39.39
C GLY A 629 -19.58 43.02 -38.82
N GLU A 630 -20.75 42.41 -38.60
CA GLU A 630 -20.95 40.99 -38.25
C GLU A 630 -20.53 40.03 -39.39
N GLY A 631 -19.24 39.98 -39.74
CA GLY A 631 -18.68 39.03 -40.70
C GLY A 631 -18.32 37.68 -40.07
N GLU A 632 -18.42 36.59 -40.85
CA GLU A 632 -18.04 35.22 -40.43
C GLU A 632 -16.62 35.12 -39.83
N GLY A 633 -15.71 36.02 -40.23
CA GLY A 633 -14.34 36.12 -39.70
C GLY A 633 -14.24 36.62 -38.26
N ALA A 634 -15.04 37.63 -37.88
CA ALA A 634 -15.08 38.17 -36.51
C ALA A 634 -15.66 37.15 -35.51
N GLY A 635 -16.68 36.39 -35.95
CA GLY A 635 -17.26 35.29 -35.19
C GLY A 635 -16.24 34.18 -34.90
N ARG A 636 -15.45 33.77 -35.90
CA ARG A 636 -14.40 32.75 -35.74
C ARG A 636 -13.28 33.21 -34.80
N GLN A 637 -12.85 34.47 -34.90
CA GLN A 637 -11.83 35.01 -34.00
C GLN A 637 -12.31 35.04 -32.54
N ARG A 638 -13.56 35.41 -32.29
CA ARG A 638 -14.16 35.40 -30.95
C ARG A 638 -14.26 33.98 -30.37
N GLN A 639 -14.59 32.99 -31.20
CA GLN A 639 -14.60 31.58 -30.79
C GLN A 639 -13.19 31.08 -30.43
N LEU A 640 -12.18 31.39 -31.25
CA LEU A 640 -10.79 31.04 -30.96
C LEU A 640 -10.30 31.69 -29.66
N LEU A 641 -10.68 32.95 -29.41
CA LEU A 641 -10.32 33.65 -28.19
C LEU A 641 -10.97 33.00 -26.95
N ALA A 642 -12.22 32.56 -27.06
CA ALA A 642 -12.88 31.81 -26.00
C ALA A 642 -12.18 30.45 -25.74
N LEU A 643 -11.77 29.73 -26.78
CA LEU A 643 -11.01 28.48 -26.65
C LEU A 643 -9.63 28.72 -26.02
N PHE A 644 -8.97 29.82 -26.37
CA PHE A 644 -7.69 30.23 -25.77
C PHE A 644 -7.84 30.53 -24.28
N TYR A 645 -8.85 31.32 -23.88
CA TYR A 645 -9.13 31.58 -22.47
C TYR A 645 -9.50 30.31 -21.70
N ARG A 646 -10.26 29.40 -22.31
CA ARG A 646 -10.58 28.10 -21.72
C ARG A 646 -9.31 27.26 -21.51
N ALA A 647 -8.48 27.14 -22.54
CA ALA A 647 -7.21 26.42 -22.46
C ALA A 647 -6.27 27.01 -21.39
N LEU A 648 -6.15 28.34 -21.31
CA LEU A 648 -5.40 29.01 -20.24
C LEU A 648 -5.98 28.71 -18.85
N ALA A 649 -7.31 28.74 -18.70
CA ALA A 649 -7.97 28.43 -17.44
C ALA A 649 -7.75 26.96 -17.03
N GLU A 650 -7.82 26.03 -17.96
CA GLU A 650 -7.53 24.61 -17.75
C GLU A 650 -6.06 24.39 -17.34
N LEU A 651 -5.09 24.99 -18.03
CA LEU A 651 -3.68 24.89 -17.66
C LEU A 651 -3.38 25.51 -16.29
N ARG A 652 -4.08 26.59 -15.93
CA ARG A 652 -4.01 27.21 -14.60
C ARG A 652 -4.62 26.30 -13.53
N TYR A 653 -5.75 25.66 -13.84
CA TYR A 653 -6.42 24.71 -12.95
C TYR A 653 -5.55 23.48 -12.69
N LEU A 654 -4.86 22.97 -13.71
CA LEU A 654 -3.88 21.88 -13.60
C LEU A 654 -2.57 22.30 -12.91
N GLY A 655 -2.39 23.59 -12.59
CA GLY A 655 -1.20 24.09 -11.91
C GLY A 655 0.07 24.10 -12.77
N LEU A 656 -0.06 24.05 -14.10
CA LEU A 656 1.06 24.11 -15.06
C LEU A 656 1.53 25.54 -15.33
N ILE A 657 0.64 26.50 -15.09
CA ILE A 657 0.92 27.94 -15.23
C ILE A 657 0.40 28.74 -14.03
N LYS A 658 1.07 29.86 -13.74
CA LYS A 658 0.64 30.88 -12.78
C LYS A 658 0.71 32.28 -13.39
N GLN A 659 -0.15 33.18 -12.94
CA GLN A 659 -0.09 34.58 -13.35
C GLN A 659 1.16 35.23 -12.76
N SER A 660 1.93 35.93 -13.59
CA SER A 660 3.14 36.64 -13.18
C SER A 660 2.90 38.14 -13.15
N LYS A 661 3.25 38.80 -12.04
CA LYS A 661 3.20 40.26 -11.90
C LYS A 661 4.56 40.93 -12.17
N ARG A 662 5.50 40.22 -12.80
CA ARG A 662 6.91 40.64 -12.92
C ARG A 662 7.10 41.91 -13.75
N LYS A 663 6.23 42.18 -14.74
CA LYS A 663 6.24 43.40 -15.54
C LYS A 663 4.96 44.20 -15.28
N PRO A 664 5.01 45.37 -14.64
CA PRO A 664 3.83 46.21 -14.47
C PRO A 664 3.29 46.64 -15.84
N GLY A 665 1.99 46.49 -16.06
CA GLY A 665 1.32 46.84 -17.32
C GLY A 665 1.34 45.77 -18.42
N VAL A 666 2.04 44.64 -18.23
CA VAL A 666 2.02 43.51 -19.18
C VAL A 666 1.48 42.26 -18.49
N GLU A 667 0.43 41.69 -19.05
CA GLU A 667 -0.09 40.41 -18.59
C GLU A 667 0.86 39.29 -19.02
N CYS A 668 1.56 38.72 -18.04
CA CYS A 668 2.50 37.62 -18.25
C CYS A 668 2.03 36.36 -17.54
N VAL A 669 2.30 35.21 -18.16
CA VAL A 669 2.12 33.88 -17.58
C VAL A 669 3.48 33.28 -17.29
N GLN A 670 3.64 32.67 -16.13
CA GLN A 670 4.85 31.95 -15.72
C GLN A 670 4.57 30.45 -15.69
N LYS A 671 5.50 29.68 -16.26
CA LYS A 671 5.47 28.20 -16.19
C LYS A 671 5.90 27.74 -14.80
N THR A 672 5.15 26.81 -14.23
CA THR A 672 5.44 26.21 -12.92
C THR A 672 5.98 24.79 -13.00
N ALA A 673 5.78 24.12 -14.14
CA ALA A 673 6.28 22.77 -14.40
C ALA A 673 7.10 22.74 -15.70
N TRP A 674 8.16 21.95 -15.69
CA TRP A 674 8.94 21.58 -16.87
C TRP A 674 8.54 20.16 -17.28
N MET A 675 8.30 19.95 -18.57
CA MET A 675 7.92 18.63 -19.09
C MET A 675 9.16 17.74 -19.22
N GLY A 676 9.07 16.47 -18.83
CA GLY A 676 10.14 15.49 -19.02
C GLY A 676 11.19 15.38 -17.91
N LEU A 677 10.84 15.78 -16.67
CA LEU A 677 11.64 15.51 -15.45
C LEU A 677 11.20 14.23 -14.74
#